data_AF-A0A961FPY1-F1
#
_entry.id   AF-A0A961FPY1-F1
#
_cell.length_a   1.000
_cell.length_b   1.000
_cell.length_c   1.000
_cell.angle_alpha   90.00
_cell.angle_beta   90.00
_cell.angle_gamma   90.00
#
_symmetry.space_group_name_H-M   'P 1'
#
loop_
_entity.id
_entity.type
_entity.pdbx_description
1 polymer ?
#
loop_
_entity_poly.entity_id
_entity_poly.type
_entity_poly.pdbx_seq_one_letter_code
_entity_poly.pdbx_strand_id
1 'polypeptide(L)'
;THVWKGGFVKYSPSRWGIGNGIEPDGEVIAEAKPGQGWMITSGKKSDELAQQDFQGFYRSGDRVVFQYSIDGIQVWDSPSLKNGELISQVELEVPDGRKEDSALIAANRLGGFFVGGESIKELAKKTGPARYADKTITLSGHPAKPISGTPFAIDRIPVPLQNVFGSVMLIGGHDFFANGDAAVCTMFGDVWRVSGLDDSLKAVTWTRIATGLNQALGLCIYDEQIYVIGRDRITRLHDLNGDGEIDFYENFCDDFPSSDGGHDFYTGLQRDGNGYFYFVAANTGVIRVAPDGSSAEAIANGLRNTNGVGASPDGSAITTSTNEGDWTPASAVFEVKDGDFYGRYFEKGGPAITPAMCYLPRGLDNSSGGQVFANSEKWGPLNGELFHFSFGAGTWMMILRDTQDGKRTQGAAVPMPGDFESGAHRARFNPKDGQLYVSGADGWGNYAITDGDFARVRYLGDDHNHFPVAWQAHRNGVILEFATPVDPASLDPANFFAQAWNYEYADCYGSLEYSLKQPETPGHDPVKVASVHAIGGDGKRVFLEMPDIAPAMQMQVHARMKAADGEAFQLDLYPTVLWLRDDFTEFDGYHPGDTGKPTELTLRISFPYPFTPKHPPIKENGRKIAVTAISGLQYDVKELHVKPGEAISIEFRNLDTIPHNFVLAEKDKLQVVGNAAGLMLSDPKAAAKFYVPDTDDVLHYTPMLNHNRRYSLRIHAPETPGSYPFLCTYPGHWAVMNGVLVVD
;
A
#
# COMPACT_ATOMS: atom_id res chain seq x y z
N THR A 1 20.70 -12.82 15.43
CA THR A 1 19.67 -13.55 16.20
C THR A 1 19.92 -13.35 17.68
N HIS A 2 18.92 -12.88 18.41
CA HIS A 2 18.95 -12.82 19.87
C HIS A 2 18.29 -14.06 20.47
N VAL A 3 18.84 -14.55 21.56
CA VAL A 3 18.22 -15.53 22.46
C VAL A 3 18.04 -14.82 23.78
N TRP A 4 16.82 -14.82 24.31
CA TRP A 4 16.50 -14.15 25.55
C TRP A 4 15.70 -15.05 26.48
N LYS A 5 15.71 -14.70 27.77
CA LYS A 5 14.97 -15.36 28.82
C LYS A 5 14.02 -14.35 29.47
N GLY A 6 12.77 -14.75 29.69
CA GLY A 6 11.75 -13.88 30.29
C GLY A 6 10.43 -13.95 29.54
N GLY A 7 9.82 -12.79 29.30
CA GLY A 7 8.64 -12.63 28.47
C GLY A 7 8.91 -12.93 26.99
N PHE A 8 7.85 -12.84 26.19
CA PHE A 8 7.89 -13.17 24.77
C PHE A 8 8.48 -12.01 23.97
N VAL A 9 7.68 -11.02 23.63
CA VAL A 9 8.13 -9.84 22.89
C VAL A 9 7.38 -8.59 23.34
N LYS A 10 8.04 -7.44 23.21
CA LYS A 10 7.44 -6.11 23.36
C LYS A 10 7.08 -5.57 21.99
N TYR A 11 5.85 -5.13 21.90
CA TYR A 11 5.37 -4.38 20.76
C TYR A 11 5.51 -2.90 21.07
N SER A 12 6.05 -2.13 20.11
CA SER A 12 5.96 -0.68 20.18
C SER A 12 4.48 -0.28 20.27
N PRO A 13 4.10 0.72 21.08
CA PRO A 13 2.73 1.23 21.04
C PRO A 13 2.40 1.91 19.69
N SER A 14 3.39 2.24 18.87
CA SER A 14 3.19 2.79 17.54
C SER A 14 2.49 1.79 16.62
N ARG A 15 1.26 2.11 16.19
CA ARG A 15 0.41 1.28 15.32
C ARG A 15 0.38 -0.18 15.77
N TRP A 16 0.07 -0.45 17.04
CA TRP A 16 -0.05 -1.82 17.54
C TRP A 16 1.22 -2.69 17.37
N GLY A 17 2.42 -2.09 17.31
CA GLY A 17 3.69 -2.81 17.14
C GLY A 17 4.07 -3.08 15.70
N ILE A 18 3.34 -2.52 14.73
CA ILE A 18 3.55 -2.71 13.30
C ILE A 18 4.65 -1.79 12.76
N GLY A 19 4.65 -0.53 13.20
CA GLY A 19 5.47 0.52 12.60
C GLY A 19 6.94 0.47 13.02
N ASN A 20 7.21 -0.14 14.17
CA ASN A 20 8.55 -0.34 14.72
C ASN A 20 8.71 -1.83 15.00
N GLY A 21 9.87 -2.40 14.67
CA GLY A 21 10.14 -3.82 14.85
C GLY A 21 9.85 -4.33 16.27
N ILE A 22 9.76 -5.65 16.39
CA ILE A 22 9.47 -6.34 17.64
C ILE A 22 10.77 -6.45 18.47
N GLU A 23 10.69 -6.16 19.78
CA GLU A 23 11.84 -6.31 20.69
C GLU A 23 11.65 -7.50 21.65
N PRO A 24 12.72 -8.20 22.05
CA PRO A 24 12.67 -9.19 23.14
C PRO A 24 12.08 -8.62 24.44
N ASP A 25 11.08 -9.28 25.02
CA ASP A 25 10.59 -8.95 26.36
C ASP A 25 11.36 -9.72 27.44
N GLY A 26 12.67 -9.51 27.54
CA GLY A 26 13.45 -10.25 28.53
C GLY A 26 14.92 -9.89 28.53
N GLU A 27 15.69 -10.69 29.27
CA GLU A 27 17.14 -10.59 29.31
C GLU A 27 17.72 -11.34 28.11
N VAL A 28 18.39 -10.63 27.19
CA VAL A 28 19.14 -11.26 26.11
C VAL A 28 20.31 -12.02 26.74
N ILE A 29 20.24 -13.34 26.70
CA ILE A 29 21.25 -14.25 27.27
C ILE A 29 22.30 -14.64 26.24
N ALA A 30 22.01 -14.44 24.95
CA ALA A 30 22.92 -14.83 23.87
C ALA A 30 22.61 -14.05 22.58
N GLU A 31 23.63 -13.64 21.83
CA GLU A 31 23.49 -12.91 20.57
C GLU A 31 24.44 -13.50 19.52
N ALA A 32 23.90 -13.84 18.35
CA ALA A 32 24.69 -14.25 17.20
C ALA A 32 25.30 -13.02 16.52
N LYS A 33 26.63 -12.99 16.39
CA LYS A 33 27.40 -11.92 15.75
C LYS A 33 27.51 -12.14 14.23
N PRO A 34 27.65 -11.07 13.43
CA PRO A 34 27.98 -11.19 12.01
C PRO A 34 29.22 -12.07 11.79
N GLY A 35 29.15 -12.99 10.82
CA GLY A 35 30.21 -13.98 10.55
C GLY A 35 30.15 -15.26 11.37
N GLN A 36 29.15 -15.43 12.25
CA GLN A 36 28.86 -16.70 12.92
C GLN A 36 27.84 -17.50 12.10
N GLY A 37 28.12 -18.77 11.83
CA GLY A 37 27.30 -19.60 10.95
C GLY A 37 27.89 -20.98 10.71
N TRP A 38 27.28 -21.72 9.79
CA TRP A 38 27.79 -23.03 9.41
C TRP A 38 29.06 -22.90 8.57
N MET A 39 30.12 -23.61 8.99
CA MET A 39 31.38 -23.72 8.26
C MET A 39 31.54 -25.13 7.72
N ILE A 40 32.10 -25.23 6.52
CA ILE A 40 32.47 -26.51 5.91
C ILE A 40 33.98 -26.64 5.99
N THR A 41 34.44 -27.72 6.63
CA THR A 41 35.87 -27.95 6.89
C THR A 41 36.61 -28.53 5.67
N SER A 42 35.91 -28.84 4.57
CA SER A 42 36.51 -29.43 3.38
C SER A 42 36.64 -28.44 2.21
N GLY A 43 37.85 -27.93 1.97
CA GLY A 43 38.28 -27.38 0.69
C GLY A 43 37.92 -25.92 0.34
N LYS A 44 36.98 -25.29 1.04
CA LYS A 44 36.79 -23.82 1.02
C LYS A 44 37.73 -23.14 2.02
N LYS A 45 38.14 -21.89 1.79
CA LYS A 45 38.88 -21.11 2.80
C LYS A 45 37.99 -20.97 4.04
N SER A 46 38.58 -21.01 5.24
CA SER A 46 37.90 -20.96 6.55
C SER A 46 36.98 -19.76 6.79
N ASP A 47 36.95 -18.80 5.86
CA ASP A 47 36.33 -17.49 6.02
C ASP A 47 35.07 -17.34 5.13
N GLU A 48 34.70 -18.36 4.35
CA GLU A 48 33.48 -18.37 3.52
C GLU A 48 32.33 -19.09 4.23
N LEU A 49 31.22 -18.39 4.49
CA LEU A 49 29.99 -18.98 5.02
C LEU A 49 29.37 -19.92 3.98
N ALA A 50 28.84 -21.06 4.43
CA ALA A 50 28.10 -21.96 3.56
C ALA A 50 26.80 -21.31 3.07
N GLN A 51 26.42 -21.59 1.82
CA GLN A 51 25.14 -21.17 1.26
C GLN A 51 24.03 -21.88 2.02
N GLN A 52 23.10 -21.10 2.57
CA GLN A 52 21.94 -21.61 3.30
C GLN A 52 20.69 -21.37 2.45
N ASP A 53 19.83 -22.38 2.41
CA ASP A 53 18.56 -22.34 1.71
C ASP A 53 17.48 -22.85 2.68
N PHE A 54 16.63 -21.94 3.15
CA PHE A 54 15.59 -22.28 4.11
C PHE A 54 14.37 -22.83 3.38
N GLN A 55 13.86 -23.99 3.80
CA GLN A 55 12.79 -24.69 3.07
C GLN A 55 11.45 -24.63 3.79
N GLY A 56 11.45 -24.34 5.08
CA GLY A 56 10.25 -24.18 5.88
C GLY A 56 10.38 -24.73 7.29
N PHE A 57 9.24 -24.82 7.98
CA PHE A 57 9.19 -25.44 9.29
C PHE A 57 7.89 -26.24 9.51
N TYR A 58 8.01 -27.31 10.28
CA TYR A 58 6.93 -28.19 10.69
C TYR A 58 6.55 -27.92 12.14
N ARG A 59 5.27 -28.06 12.43
CA ARG A 59 4.73 -28.13 13.78
C ARG A 59 4.38 -29.58 14.08
N SER A 60 5.12 -30.20 14.99
CA SER A 60 4.98 -31.62 15.31
C SER A 60 4.80 -31.78 16.81
N GLY A 61 3.55 -32.00 17.24
CA GLY A 61 3.22 -32.02 18.66
C GLY A 61 3.53 -30.67 19.32
N ASP A 62 4.34 -30.67 20.38
CA ASP A 62 4.84 -29.47 21.09
C ASP A 62 6.16 -28.93 20.54
N ARG A 63 6.68 -29.51 19.45
CA ARG A 63 7.96 -29.15 18.85
C ARG A 63 7.79 -28.43 17.52
N VAL A 64 8.83 -27.67 17.16
CA VAL A 64 9.03 -27.12 15.82
C VAL A 64 10.24 -27.80 15.22
N VAL A 65 10.14 -28.18 13.94
CA VAL A 65 11.24 -28.73 13.16
C VAL A 65 11.49 -27.83 11.97
N PHE A 66 12.66 -27.21 11.90
CA PHE A 66 13.10 -26.43 10.76
C PHE A 66 13.76 -27.33 9.73
N GLN A 67 13.45 -27.08 8.46
CA GLN A 67 14.06 -27.75 7.32
C GLN A 67 14.81 -26.71 6.48
N TYR A 68 16.09 -26.97 6.22
CA TYR A 68 16.94 -26.12 5.39
C TYR A 68 18.13 -26.90 4.84
N SER A 69 18.74 -26.40 3.78
CA SER A 69 19.97 -26.98 3.22
C SER A 69 21.17 -26.06 3.42
N ILE A 70 22.35 -26.67 3.49
CA ILE A 70 23.64 -26.00 3.64
C ILE A 70 24.62 -26.58 2.64
N ASP A 71 24.99 -25.80 1.61
CA ASP A 71 25.76 -26.27 0.45
C ASP A 71 25.24 -27.63 -0.09
N GLY A 72 23.92 -27.78 -0.12
CA GLY A 72 23.20 -28.97 -0.57
C GLY A 72 23.13 -30.15 0.41
N ILE A 73 23.62 -30.02 1.64
CA ILE A 73 23.40 -30.99 2.72
C ILE A 73 22.10 -30.62 3.42
N GLN A 74 21.15 -31.56 3.51
CA GLN A 74 19.89 -31.29 4.16
C GLN A 74 20.01 -31.35 5.67
N VAL A 75 19.35 -30.43 6.35
CA VAL A 75 19.39 -30.22 7.78
C VAL A 75 17.97 -30.19 8.32
N TRP A 76 17.73 -31.03 9.32
CA TRP A 76 16.53 -31.02 10.16
C TRP A 76 16.92 -30.58 11.55
N ASP A 77 16.36 -29.48 12.02
CA ASP A 77 16.75 -28.83 13.27
C ASP A 77 15.52 -28.61 14.15
N SER A 78 15.54 -29.15 15.37
CA SER A 78 14.48 -28.93 16.34
C SER A 78 15.04 -28.33 17.64
N PRO A 79 15.00 -27.00 17.80
CA PRO A 79 15.39 -26.34 19.05
C PRO A 79 14.39 -26.64 20.17
N SER A 80 14.89 -26.74 21.40
CA SER A 80 14.11 -26.97 22.62
C SER A 80 14.85 -26.45 23.85
N LEU A 81 14.14 -26.33 24.97
CA LEU A 81 14.75 -26.01 26.26
C LEU A 81 14.93 -27.28 27.09
N LYS A 82 16.15 -27.50 27.59
CA LYS A 82 16.46 -28.60 28.52
C LYS A 82 17.25 -28.06 29.69
N ASN A 83 16.75 -28.26 30.91
CA ASN A 83 17.37 -27.76 32.15
C ASN A 83 17.65 -26.23 32.13
N GLY A 84 16.82 -25.45 31.42
CA GLY A 84 17.00 -24.01 31.29
C GLY A 84 18.03 -23.57 30.24
N GLU A 85 18.66 -24.50 29.53
CA GLU A 85 19.56 -24.24 28.42
C GLU A 85 18.84 -24.47 27.09
N LEU A 86 19.07 -23.57 26.13
CA LEU A 86 18.63 -23.77 24.75
C LEU A 86 19.51 -24.83 24.11
N ILE A 87 18.90 -25.94 23.70
CA ILE A 87 19.55 -27.01 22.95
C ILE A 87 18.88 -27.17 21.60
N SER A 88 19.65 -27.56 20.59
CA SER A 88 19.12 -27.90 19.27
C SER A 88 19.54 -29.33 18.94
N GLN A 89 18.56 -30.14 18.57
CA GLN A 89 18.78 -31.47 18.01
C GLN A 89 18.80 -31.34 16.50
N VAL A 90 19.87 -31.84 15.88
CA VAL A 90 20.08 -31.73 14.44
C VAL A 90 20.29 -33.11 13.83
N GLU A 91 19.59 -33.36 12.72
CA GLU A 91 19.79 -34.52 11.86
C GLU A 91 20.21 -34.04 10.47
N LEU A 92 21.24 -34.67 9.90
CA LEU A 92 21.84 -34.30 8.61
C LEU A 92 21.63 -35.43 7.60
N GLU A 93 21.21 -35.10 6.39
CA GLU A 93 21.22 -36.05 5.27
C GLU A 93 22.38 -35.71 4.32
N VAL A 94 23.41 -36.54 4.37
CA VAL A 94 24.62 -36.38 3.55
C VAL A 94 24.45 -37.22 2.26
N PRO A 95 24.54 -36.63 1.05
CA PRO A 95 24.42 -37.36 -0.20
C PRO A 95 25.50 -38.44 -0.38
N ASP A 96 25.11 -39.57 -0.99
CA ASP A 96 26.03 -40.68 -1.31
C ASP A 96 27.26 -40.18 -2.09
N GLY A 97 28.46 -40.54 -1.60
CA GLY A 97 29.74 -40.19 -2.22
C GLY A 97 30.43 -38.93 -1.66
N ARG A 98 29.76 -38.11 -0.83
CA ARG A 98 30.47 -37.15 0.05
C ARG A 98 30.98 -37.92 1.28
N LYS A 99 32.28 -37.83 1.59
CA LYS A 99 32.85 -38.50 2.78
C LYS A 99 32.19 -37.97 4.05
N GLU A 100 31.98 -38.86 5.02
CA GLU A 100 31.63 -38.50 6.42
C GLU A 100 32.59 -37.45 7.02
N ASP A 101 33.83 -37.37 6.52
CA ASP A 101 34.84 -36.37 6.89
C ASP A 101 34.48 -34.92 6.50
N SER A 102 33.39 -34.69 5.75
CA SER A 102 32.83 -33.37 5.47
C SER A 102 32.06 -32.89 6.71
N ALA A 103 32.73 -32.78 7.86
CA ALA A 103 32.07 -32.34 9.09
C ALA A 103 31.57 -30.90 8.88
N LEU A 104 30.23 -30.73 8.78
CA LEU A 104 29.60 -29.45 9.06
C LEU A 104 29.89 -29.15 10.52
N ILE A 105 30.82 -28.25 10.77
CA ILE A 105 31.03 -27.71 12.10
C ILE A 105 30.32 -26.37 12.10
N ALA A 106 29.23 -26.27 12.85
CA ALA A 106 28.65 -24.96 13.14
C ALA A 106 29.66 -24.16 13.96
N ALA A 107 30.19 -23.09 13.38
CA ALA A 107 31.07 -22.18 14.09
C ALA A 107 30.21 -21.26 14.95
N ASN A 108 30.16 -21.53 16.26
CA ASN A 108 29.45 -20.73 17.26
C ASN A 108 27.91 -20.68 17.10
N ARG A 109 27.22 -21.74 17.53
CA ARG A 109 25.82 -21.60 18.00
C ARG A 109 25.76 -21.56 19.52
N LEU A 110 24.74 -20.87 20.03
CA LEU A 110 24.50 -20.44 21.42
C LEU A 110 24.09 -21.60 22.37
N GLY A 111 24.41 -22.85 22.01
CA GLY A 111 24.04 -24.08 22.73
C GLY A 111 24.73 -25.32 22.12
N GLY A 112 24.85 -26.41 22.89
CA GLY A 112 25.51 -27.64 22.46
C GLY A 112 24.69 -28.48 21.48
N PHE A 113 25.35 -29.12 20.51
CA PHE A 113 24.73 -30.10 19.61
C PHE A 113 24.58 -31.44 20.33
N PHE A 114 23.41 -32.05 20.22
CA PHE A 114 23.23 -33.46 20.56
C PHE A 114 23.00 -34.25 19.27
N VAL A 115 23.92 -35.18 18.99
CA VAL A 115 23.78 -36.16 17.92
C VAL A 115 23.29 -37.47 18.55
N GLY A 116 22.08 -37.91 18.18
CA GLY A 116 21.42 -39.11 18.70
C GLY A 116 20.09 -38.83 19.41
N GLY A 117 19.10 -39.71 19.19
CA GLY A 117 17.73 -39.55 19.64
C GLY A 117 16.73 -40.16 18.66
N GLU A 118 15.43 -39.88 18.83
CA GLU A 118 14.42 -40.09 17.79
C GLU A 118 14.80 -39.29 16.53
N SER A 119 14.54 -39.84 15.34
CA SER A 119 14.79 -39.11 14.08
C SER A 119 13.93 -37.84 14.04
N ILE A 120 14.57 -36.69 13.84
CA ILE A 120 13.96 -35.38 13.70
C ILE A 120 13.18 -35.30 12.39
N LYS A 121 13.67 -35.96 11.34
CA LYS A 121 12.93 -36.14 10.09
C LYS A 121 11.63 -36.89 10.30
N GLU A 122 11.66 -37.99 11.06
CA GLU A 122 10.43 -38.74 11.39
C GLU A 122 9.52 -37.95 12.35
N LEU A 123 10.09 -37.14 13.25
CA LEU A 123 9.31 -36.21 14.08
C LEU A 123 8.53 -35.21 13.22
N ALA A 124 9.15 -34.64 12.18
CA ALA A 124 8.48 -33.72 11.26
C ALA A 124 7.21 -34.35 10.64
N LYS A 125 7.23 -35.66 10.38
CA LYS A 125 6.08 -36.42 9.84
C LYS A 125 5.01 -36.76 10.88
N LYS A 126 5.32 -36.71 12.17
CA LYS A 126 4.39 -37.02 13.27
C LYS A 126 3.52 -35.80 13.61
N THR A 127 2.82 -35.26 12.62
CA THR A 127 1.85 -34.15 12.75
C THR A 127 1.15 -34.13 14.12
N GLY A 128 1.02 -32.95 14.73
CA GLY A 128 0.37 -32.83 16.04
C GLY A 128 -1.14 -33.03 15.98
N PRO A 129 -1.83 -33.18 17.13
CA PRO A 129 -3.28 -33.03 17.16
C PRO A 129 -3.69 -31.57 16.93
N ALA A 130 -4.82 -31.36 16.26
CA ALA A 130 -5.52 -30.08 16.16
C ALA A 130 -5.58 -29.32 17.50
N ARG A 131 -5.25 -28.02 17.46
CA ARG A 131 -5.18 -27.09 18.61
C ARG A 131 -6.27 -26.03 18.64
N TYR A 132 -6.93 -25.82 17.51
CA TYR A 132 -7.89 -24.75 17.21
C TYR A 132 -9.27 -25.30 16.84
N ALA A 133 -9.37 -26.54 16.37
CA ALA A 133 -10.63 -27.16 15.94
C ALA A 133 -11.76 -27.13 17.00
N ASP A 134 -11.43 -27.12 18.29
CA ASP A 134 -12.38 -27.01 19.41
C ASP A 134 -12.72 -25.56 19.80
N LYS A 135 -12.11 -24.57 19.15
CA LYS A 135 -12.19 -23.13 19.46
C LYS A 135 -12.74 -22.32 18.28
N THR A 136 -13.67 -22.91 17.53
CA THR A 136 -14.36 -22.23 16.43
C THR A 136 -15.31 -21.15 16.96
N ILE A 137 -15.47 -20.10 16.17
CA ILE A 137 -16.34 -18.97 16.50
C ILE A 137 -17.42 -18.91 15.44
N THR A 138 -18.68 -19.16 15.83
CA THR A 138 -19.82 -19.07 14.91
C THR A 138 -20.61 -17.82 15.22
N LEU A 139 -20.79 -16.98 14.20
CA LEU A 139 -21.49 -15.71 14.27
C LEU A 139 -22.66 -15.71 13.30
N SER A 140 -23.71 -14.96 13.62
CA SER A 140 -24.89 -14.81 12.76
C SER A 140 -24.89 -13.42 12.12
N GLY A 141 -24.80 -13.38 10.80
CA GLY A 141 -25.01 -12.21 9.98
C GLY A 141 -26.40 -12.19 9.36
N HIS A 142 -26.67 -11.16 8.55
CA HIS A 142 -27.89 -11.08 7.77
C HIS A 142 -27.57 -10.43 6.41
N PRO A 143 -28.17 -10.91 5.30
CA PRO A 143 -28.04 -10.26 4.01
C PRO A 143 -28.62 -8.86 4.06
N ALA A 144 -27.95 -7.91 3.42
CA ALA A 144 -28.43 -6.56 3.27
C ALA A 144 -29.58 -6.48 2.27
N LYS A 145 -30.39 -5.43 2.42
CA LYS A 145 -31.35 -5.03 1.39
C LYS A 145 -30.61 -4.42 0.19
N PRO A 146 -31.20 -4.44 -1.01
CA PRO A 146 -30.68 -3.69 -2.15
C PRO A 146 -30.47 -2.22 -1.78
N ILE A 147 -29.35 -1.65 -2.24
CA ILE A 147 -29.09 -0.22 -2.16
C ILE A 147 -30.03 0.46 -3.16
N SER A 148 -30.82 1.41 -2.67
CA SER A 148 -31.88 2.07 -3.44
C SER A 148 -31.36 2.67 -4.75
N GLY A 149 -32.01 2.35 -5.88
CA GLY A 149 -31.66 2.89 -7.20
C GLY A 149 -30.37 2.30 -7.79
N THR A 150 -29.96 1.11 -7.34
CA THR A 150 -28.75 0.44 -7.82
C THR A 150 -28.95 -1.07 -7.88
N PRO A 151 -28.15 -1.81 -8.68
CA PRO A 151 -28.22 -3.26 -8.78
C PRO A 151 -27.45 -3.99 -7.65
N PHE A 152 -27.06 -3.30 -6.58
CA PHE A 152 -26.13 -3.84 -5.57
C PHE A 152 -26.74 -3.98 -4.18
N ALA A 153 -26.23 -4.93 -3.41
CA ALA A 153 -26.38 -5.02 -1.96
C ALA A 153 -25.02 -5.36 -1.33
N ILE A 154 -24.72 -4.82 -0.15
CA ILE A 154 -23.49 -5.12 0.58
C ILE A 154 -23.83 -5.82 1.90
N ASP A 155 -23.63 -7.13 1.95
CA ASP A 155 -23.81 -7.92 3.16
C ASP A 155 -22.59 -7.75 4.08
N ARG A 156 -22.83 -7.49 5.37
CA ARG A 156 -21.78 -7.44 6.39
C ARG A 156 -21.59 -8.82 6.98
N ILE A 157 -20.47 -9.48 6.67
CA ILE A 157 -20.16 -10.79 7.22
C ILE A 157 -19.54 -10.57 8.60
N PRO A 158 -20.11 -11.14 9.67
CA PRO A 158 -19.63 -10.86 11.02
C PRO A 158 -18.20 -11.35 11.21
N VAL A 159 -17.32 -10.44 11.64
CA VAL A 159 -15.91 -10.69 11.96
C VAL A 159 -15.76 -10.86 13.48
N PRO A 160 -15.00 -11.87 13.98
CA PRO A 160 -14.79 -12.09 15.40
C PRO A 160 -13.77 -11.11 16.01
N LEU A 161 -14.11 -9.81 16.05
CA LEU A 161 -13.27 -8.74 16.62
C LEU A 161 -12.88 -9.02 18.08
N GLN A 162 -13.77 -9.67 18.83
CA GLN A 162 -13.45 -10.28 20.12
C GLN A 162 -13.39 -11.78 19.94
N ASN A 163 -12.20 -12.35 20.10
CA ASN A 163 -11.96 -13.78 19.94
C ASN A 163 -11.09 -14.33 21.07
N VAL A 164 -11.16 -15.65 21.24
CA VAL A 164 -10.47 -16.38 22.32
C VAL A 164 -8.95 -16.36 22.22
N PHE A 165 -8.39 -15.91 21.10
CA PHE A 165 -6.95 -15.82 20.89
C PHE A 165 -6.40 -14.40 21.11
N GLY A 166 -7.27 -13.40 21.28
CA GLY A 166 -6.86 -12.00 21.32
C GLY A 166 -6.28 -11.50 20.00
N SER A 167 -6.58 -12.19 18.89
CA SER A 167 -6.14 -11.79 17.55
C SER A 167 -6.79 -10.47 17.16
N VAL A 168 -5.99 -9.47 16.77
CA VAL A 168 -6.52 -8.24 16.18
C VAL A 168 -6.88 -8.52 14.73
N MET A 169 -8.15 -8.34 14.39
CA MET A 169 -8.71 -8.73 13.09
C MET A 169 -8.47 -7.67 12.01
N LEU A 170 -7.26 -7.10 11.95
CA LEU A 170 -6.82 -6.30 10.80
C LEU A 170 -6.66 -7.27 9.61
N ILE A 171 -7.70 -7.48 8.81
CA ILE A 171 -7.68 -8.46 7.73
C ILE A 171 -6.72 -7.97 6.63
N GLY A 172 -5.73 -8.77 6.28
CA GLY A 172 -4.71 -8.44 5.29
C GLY A 172 -4.99 -8.97 3.89
N GLY A 173 -5.85 -9.99 3.77
CA GLY A 173 -6.19 -10.63 2.50
C GLY A 173 -7.07 -11.85 2.69
N HIS A 174 -7.72 -12.26 1.61
CA HIS A 174 -8.51 -13.48 1.55
C HIS A 174 -8.51 -14.09 0.15
N ASP A 175 -8.87 -15.36 0.07
CA ASP A 175 -9.19 -16.06 -1.16
C ASP A 175 -10.10 -17.26 -0.87
N PHE A 176 -10.60 -17.93 -1.91
CA PHE A 176 -11.59 -18.98 -1.79
C PHE A 176 -11.10 -20.35 -2.23
N PHE A 177 -11.52 -21.36 -1.48
CA PHE A 177 -11.51 -22.75 -1.93
C PHE A 177 -12.63 -23.00 -2.94
N ALA A 178 -12.52 -24.05 -3.76
CA ALA A 178 -13.54 -24.42 -4.73
C ALA A 178 -14.91 -24.70 -4.10
N ASN A 179 -14.95 -25.10 -2.82
CA ASN A 179 -16.19 -25.35 -2.08
C ASN A 179 -16.92 -24.06 -1.63
N GLY A 180 -16.31 -22.89 -1.84
CA GLY A 180 -16.81 -21.56 -1.47
C GLY A 180 -16.45 -21.09 -0.06
N ASP A 181 -15.73 -21.88 0.74
CA ASP A 181 -15.13 -21.40 1.99
C ASP A 181 -14.00 -20.43 1.67
N ALA A 182 -13.75 -19.48 2.57
CA ALA A 182 -12.62 -18.56 2.47
C ALA A 182 -11.45 -18.99 3.36
N ALA A 183 -10.22 -18.68 2.93
CA ALA A 183 -9.10 -18.46 3.84
C ALA A 183 -8.88 -16.94 3.99
N VAL A 184 -8.66 -16.47 5.21
CA VAL A 184 -8.51 -15.05 5.55
C VAL A 184 -7.26 -14.87 6.41
N CYS A 185 -6.29 -14.07 5.95
CA CYS A 185 -5.12 -13.72 6.75
C CYS A 185 -5.30 -12.40 7.49
N THR A 186 -4.68 -12.25 8.65
CA THR A 186 -4.61 -10.99 9.39
C THR A 186 -3.20 -10.42 9.33
N MET A 187 -3.08 -9.10 9.42
CA MET A 187 -1.80 -8.41 9.48
C MET A 187 -0.91 -8.89 10.64
N PHE A 188 -1.47 -9.48 11.69
CA PHE A 188 -0.70 -10.06 12.81
C PHE A 188 -0.24 -11.49 12.58
N GLY A 189 -0.51 -12.05 11.39
CA GLY A 189 0.04 -13.32 10.97
C GLY A 189 -0.81 -14.55 11.26
N ASP A 190 -2.09 -14.36 11.60
CA ASP A 190 -3.05 -15.46 11.69
C ASP A 190 -3.66 -15.76 10.31
N VAL A 191 -4.03 -17.02 10.08
CA VAL A 191 -4.88 -17.42 8.96
C VAL A 191 -6.09 -18.17 9.50
N TRP A 192 -7.26 -17.80 9.00
CA TRP A 192 -8.55 -18.33 9.40
C TRP A 192 -9.25 -18.96 8.21
N ARG A 193 -9.85 -20.12 8.40
CA ARG A 193 -10.86 -20.67 7.50
C ARG A 193 -12.23 -20.13 7.89
N VAL A 194 -12.99 -19.65 6.92
CA VAL A 194 -14.33 -19.10 7.10
C VAL A 194 -15.31 -19.91 6.26
N SER A 195 -16.25 -20.57 6.92
CA SER A 195 -17.28 -21.40 6.29
C SER A 195 -18.68 -20.86 6.61
N GLY A 196 -19.70 -21.39 5.93
CA GLY A 196 -21.10 -20.95 6.11
C GLY A 196 -21.42 -19.63 5.40
N LEU A 197 -20.67 -19.29 4.35
CA LEU A 197 -20.87 -18.12 3.48
C LEU A 197 -22.02 -18.33 2.49
N ASP A 198 -23.19 -18.69 2.98
CA ASP A 198 -24.39 -18.91 2.16
C ASP A 198 -25.26 -17.65 2.00
N ASP A 199 -26.37 -17.76 1.28
CA ASP A 199 -27.30 -16.65 1.06
C ASP A 199 -27.97 -16.15 2.35
N SER A 200 -27.94 -16.92 3.45
CA SER A 200 -28.59 -16.57 4.72
C SER A 200 -27.64 -15.93 5.72
N LEU A 201 -26.34 -16.25 5.66
CA LEU A 201 -25.30 -15.83 6.60
C LEU A 201 -25.61 -16.15 8.08
N LYS A 202 -26.54 -17.09 8.35
CA LYS A 202 -27.01 -17.35 9.73
C LYS A 202 -25.97 -18.03 10.62
N ALA A 203 -25.03 -18.76 10.04
CA ALA A 203 -24.01 -19.50 10.76
C ALA A 203 -22.68 -19.41 10.02
N VAL A 204 -22.00 -18.27 10.18
CA VAL A 204 -20.65 -18.05 9.64
C VAL A 204 -19.65 -18.51 10.69
N THR A 205 -18.86 -19.53 10.36
CA THR A 205 -17.91 -20.16 11.30
C THR A 205 -16.48 -19.82 10.92
N TRP A 206 -15.79 -19.15 11.84
CA TRP A 206 -14.37 -18.83 11.78
C TRP A 206 -13.57 -19.85 12.58
N THR A 207 -12.58 -20.46 11.93
CA THR A 207 -11.65 -21.42 12.55
C THR A 207 -10.23 -20.96 12.25
N ARG A 208 -9.42 -20.69 13.27
CA ARG A 208 -7.99 -20.39 13.02
C ARG A 208 -7.31 -21.68 12.55
N ILE A 209 -6.52 -21.59 11.49
CA ILE A 209 -5.80 -22.75 10.91
C ILE A 209 -4.27 -22.56 10.93
N ALA A 210 -3.80 -21.31 10.94
CA ALA A 210 -2.38 -20.97 11.02
C ALA A 210 -2.13 -19.71 11.86
N THR A 211 -0.91 -19.55 12.36
CA THR A 211 -0.45 -18.35 13.10
C THR A 211 1.06 -18.20 13.02
N GLY A 212 1.59 -17.00 13.27
CA GLY A 212 3.03 -16.72 13.36
C GLY A 212 3.66 -16.25 12.05
N LEU A 213 2.86 -15.86 11.05
CA LEU A 213 3.36 -15.25 9.82
C LEU A 213 3.75 -13.78 10.05
N ASN A 214 4.74 -13.28 9.32
CA ASN A 214 5.25 -11.92 9.54
C ASN A 214 4.49 -10.88 8.68
N GLN A 215 3.60 -10.11 9.30
CA GLN A 215 2.87 -9.01 8.64
C GLN A 215 2.10 -9.45 7.38
N ALA A 216 1.23 -10.46 7.52
CA ALA A 216 0.52 -11.05 6.39
C ALA A 216 -0.52 -10.10 5.78
N LEU A 217 -0.22 -9.54 4.60
CA LEU A 217 -1.00 -8.50 3.92
C LEU A 217 -1.42 -8.88 2.48
N GLY A 218 -1.45 -10.18 2.22
CA GLY A 218 -1.98 -10.77 0.99
C GLY A 218 -2.04 -12.29 1.08
N LEU A 219 -3.08 -12.85 0.48
CA LEU A 219 -3.33 -14.29 0.44
C LEU A 219 -3.88 -14.65 -0.95
N CYS A 220 -3.47 -15.80 -1.46
CA CYS A 220 -3.99 -16.40 -2.68
C CYS A 220 -4.20 -17.90 -2.46
N ILE A 221 -5.27 -18.46 -3.02
CA ILE A 221 -5.47 -19.91 -3.10
C ILE A 221 -5.28 -20.37 -4.54
N TYR A 222 -4.47 -21.41 -4.73
CA TYR A 222 -4.30 -22.08 -6.02
C TYR A 222 -4.17 -23.58 -5.81
N ASP A 223 -4.93 -24.36 -6.58
CA ASP A 223 -5.00 -25.83 -6.46
C ASP A 223 -5.32 -26.27 -5.02
N GLU A 224 -6.32 -25.62 -4.42
CA GLU A 224 -6.73 -25.79 -3.01
C GLU A 224 -5.63 -25.48 -1.96
N GLN A 225 -4.47 -24.96 -2.38
CA GLN A 225 -3.37 -24.60 -1.49
C GLN A 225 -3.32 -23.11 -1.19
N ILE A 226 -3.04 -22.78 0.07
CA ILE A 226 -2.96 -21.40 0.56
C ILE A 226 -1.52 -20.88 0.44
N TYR A 227 -1.37 -19.73 -0.20
CA TYR A 227 -0.14 -18.96 -0.27
C TYR A 227 -0.35 -17.62 0.45
N VAL A 228 0.58 -17.24 1.32
CA VAL A 228 0.49 -16.00 2.10
C VAL A 228 1.78 -15.20 1.93
N ILE A 229 1.67 -13.93 1.54
CA ILE A 229 2.83 -13.03 1.56
C ILE A 229 3.02 -12.50 2.98
N GLY A 230 4.20 -12.71 3.53
CA GLY A 230 4.73 -11.97 4.66
C GLY A 230 5.80 -10.99 4.21
N ARG A 231 6.27 -10.16 5.13
CA ARG A 231 7.38 -9.23 4.90
C ARG A 231 8.71 -9.93 4.61
N ASP A 232 8.80 -11.22 4.92
CA ASP A 232 10.00 -12.04 4.80
C ASP A 232 9.96 -13.05 3.65
N ARG A 233 8.77 -13.58 3.29
CA ARG A 233 8.62 -14.63 2.27
C ARG A 233 7.18 -14.80 1.80
N ILE A 234 6.99 -15.51 0.69
CA ILE A 234 5.72 -16.20 0.39
C ILE A 234 5.77 -17.56 1.08
N THR A 235 4.79 -17.82 1.95
CA THR A 235 4.65 -19.11 2.66
C THR A 235 3.54 -19.93 2.01
N ARG A 236 3.83 -21.18 1.62
CA ARG A 236 2.80 -22.16 1.23
C ARG A 236 2.43 -23.01 2.44
N LEU A 237 1.15 -23.09 2.76
CA LEU A 237 0.64 -23.74 3.97
C LEU A 237 0.09 -25.12 3.66
N HIS A 238 0.50 -26.13 4.43
CA HIS A 238 0.06 -27.52 4.25
C HIS A 238 -0.56 -28.08 5.53
N ASP A 239 -1.76 -28.63 5.37
CA ASP A 239 -2.37 -29.57 6.31
C ASP A 239 -1.96 -30.99 5.88
N LEU A 240 -1.05 -31.62 6.63
CA LEU A 240 -0.45 -32.90 6.25
C LEU A 240 -1.26 -34.10 6.77
N ASN A 241 -2.13 -33.89 7.75
CA ASN A 241 -2.89 -34.96 8.40
C ASN A 241 -4.42 -34.89 8.12
N GLY A 242 -4.89 -33.83 7.47
CA GLY A 242 -6.29 -33.60 7.12
C GLY A 242 -7.17 -33.19 8.30
N ASP A 243 -6.61 -32.66 9.38
CA ASP A 243 -7.36 -32.23 10.57
C ASP A 243 -7.88 -30.78 10.49
N GLY A 244 -7.55 -30.07 9.41
CA GLY A 244 -7.95 -28.69 9.15
C GLY A 244 -6.98 -27.64 9.68
N GLU A 245 -5.83 -28.03 10.25
CA GLU A 245 -4.77 -27.13 10.70
C GLU A 245 -3.48 -27.27 9.90
N ILE A 246 -2.67 -26.20 9.89
CA ILE A 246 -1.42 -26.20 9.14
C ILE A 246 -0.28 -26.80 9.97
N ASP A 247 0.29 -27.87 9.45
CA ASP A 247 1.44 -28.57 10.00
C ASP A 247 2.76 -28.05 9.41
N PHE A 248 2.81 -27.77 8.11
CA PHE A 248 4.04 -27.38 7.41
C PHE A 248 3.88 -26.00 6.75
N TYR A 249 4.81 -25.12 7.10
CA TYR A 249 4.94 -23.75 6.61
C TYR A 249 6.13 -23.73 5.67
N GLU A 250 5.87 -24.00 4.41
CA GLU A 250 6.90 -24.07 3.39
C GLU A 250 7.35 -22.67 2.97
N ASN A 251 8.66 -22.49 2.83
CA ASN A 251 9.22 -21.33 2.16
C ASN A 251 9.05 -21.50 0.65
N PHE A 252 8.00 -20.90 0.08
CA PHE A 252 7.76 -20.99 -1.35
C PHE A 252 8.68 -20.06 -2.14
N CYS A 253 8.90 -18.84 -1.64
CA CYS A 253 9.81 -17.86 -2.24
C CYS A 253 10.24 -16.81 -1.21
N ASP A 254 11.54 -16.60 -1.05
CA ASP A 254 12.15 -15.52 -0.28
C ASP A 254 13.25 -14.76 -1.05
N ASP A 255 13.27 -14.88 -2.39
CA ASP A 255 14.21 -14.20 -3.29
C ASP A 255 13.93 -12.70 -3.47
N PHE A 256 13.57 -12.01 -2.39
CA PHE A 256 13.30 -10.59 -2.34
C PHE A 256 13.72 -10.00 -0.99
N PRO A 257 14.12 -8.71 -0.94
CA PRO A 257 14.71 -8.14 0.28
C PRO A 257 13.67 -7.95 1.38
N SER A 258 13.95 -8.38 2.62
CA SER A 258 13.15 -7.95 3.75
C SER A 258 13.30 -6.45 3.98
N SER A 259 12.19 -5.72 3.96
CA SER A 259 12.17 -4.28 4.25
C SER A 259 12.46 -4.01 5.74
N ASP A 260 13.24 -2.97 6.06
CA ASP A 260 13.42 -2.43 7.42
C ASP A 260 12.63 -1.12 7.66
N GLY A 261 12.00 -0.57 6.63
CA GLY A 261 11.28 0.71 6.69
C GLY A 261 9.89 0.59 7.34
N GLY A 262 9.53 1.56 8.20
CA GLY A 262 8.22 1.58 8.90
C GLY A 262 6.99 1.82 8.01
N HIS A 263 7.18 2.08 6.71
CA HIS A 263 6.14 2.34 5.72
C HIS A 263 6.31 1.54 4.42
N ASP A 264 7.16 0.52 4.43
CA ASP A 264 7.44 -0.34 3.27
C ASP A 264 6.94 -1.75 3.55
N PHE A 265 5.63 -1.94 3.35
CA PHE A 265 4.90 -3.18 3.57
C PHE A 265 4.79 -3.97 2.27
N TYR A 266 4.69 -5.29 2.40
CA TYR A 266 4.56 -6.22 1.29
C TYR A 266 3.08 -6.57 1.18
N THR A 267 2.42 -6.05 0.15
CA THR A 267 0.95 -5.96 0.12
C THR A 267 0.35 -6.58 -1.14
N GLY A 268 -0.85 -7.14 -0.98
CA GLY A 268 -1.52 -7.92 -2.02
C GLY A 268 -0.87 -9.29 -2.19
N LEU A 269 -1.49 -10.16 -2.97
CA LEU A 269 -0.85 -11.35 -3.52
C LEU A 269 -1.80 -11.82 -4.61
N GLN A 270 -1.42 -11.68 -5.86
CA GLN A 270 -2.24 -12.08 -7.01
C GLN A 270 -1.52 -13.18 -7.76
N ARG A 271 -2.26 -14.03 -8.45
CA ARG A 271 -1.70 -15.02 -9.36
C ARG A 271 -2.40 -14.91 -10.70
N ASP A 272 -1.64 -14.81 -11.78
CA ASP A 272 -2.21 -14.73 -13.13
C ASP A 272 -2.49 -16.13 -13.73
N GLY A 273 -3.07 -16.15 -14.93
CA GLY A 273 -3.35 -17.39 -15.68
C GLY A 273 -2.10 -18.16 -16.12
N ASN A 274 -0.93 -17.51 -16.19
CA ASN A 274 0.35 -18.15 -16.51
C ASN A 274 1.06 -18.71 -15.27
N GLY A 275 0.54 -18.38 -14.09
CA GLY A 275 0.95 -18.87 -12.80
C GLY A 275 1.97 -18.03 -12.06
N TYR A 276 2.33 -16.86 -12.58
CA TYR A 276 3.19 -15.90 -11.88
C TYR A 276 2.43 -15.30 -10.70
N PHE A 277 3.15 -15.08 -9.60
CA PHE A 277 2.61 -14.34 -8.46
C PHE A 277 3.06 -12.89 -8.50
N TYR A 278 2.21 -12.00 -8.01
CA TYR A 278 2.47 -10.56 -7.97
C TYR A 278 2.12 -9.98 -6.61
N PHE A 279 3.00 -9.14 -6.08
CA PHE A 279 2.76 -8.32 -4.89
C PHE A 279 3.55 -7.01 -5.01
N VAL A 280 3.30 -6.07 -4.10
CA VAL A 280 3.91 -4.74 -4.18
C VAL A 280 4.52 -4.32 -2.86
N ALA A 281 5.63 -3.58 -2.94
CA ALA A 281 6.30 -2.92 -1.84
C ALA A 281 6.72 -1.50 -2.27
N ALA A 282 6.69 -0.53 -1.37
CA ALA A 282 6.92 0.86 -1.70
C ALA A 282 8.37 1.14 -2.14
N ASN A 283 9.36 0.48 -1.53
CA ASN A 283 10.77 0.72 -1.87
C ASN A 283 11.25 -0.12 -3.05
N THR A 284 10.70 -1.33 -3.20
CA THR A 284 11.14 -2.27 -4.25
C THR A 284 10.29 -2.13 -5.52
N GLY A 285 9.00 -1.86 -5.37
CA GLY A 285 8.05 -1.69 -6.46
C GLY A 285 7.11 -2.88 -6.65
N VAL A 286 6.77 -3.19 -7.90
CA VAL A 286 5.95 -4.34 -8.28
C VAL A 286 6.85 -5.55 -8.46
N ILE A 287 6.60 -6.62 -7.71
CA ILE A 287 7.42 -7.82 -7.71
C ILE A 287 6.64 -8.95 -8.40
N ARG A 288 7.28 -9.60 -9.38
CA ARG A 288 6.81 -10.79 -10.09
C ARG A 288 7.61 -11.99 -9.61
N VAL A 289 6.92 -13.05 -9.19
CA VAL A 289 7.53 -14.31 -8.71
C VAL A 289 7.19 -15.42 -9.69
N ALA A 290 8.19 -16.24 -10.01
CA ALA A 290 8.04 -17.38 -10.91
C ALA A 290 6.97 -18.37 -10.40
N PRO A 291 6.28 -19.11 -11.30
CA PRO A 291 5.21 -20.03 -10.91
C PRO A 291 5.63 -21.13 -9.93
N ASP A 292 6.92 -21.48 -9.91
CA ASP A 292 7.51 -22.47 -9.02
C ASP A 292 8.17 -21.88 -7.77
N GLY A 293 8.13 -20.55 -7.60
CA GLY A 293 8.73 -19.84 -6.46
C GLY A 293 10.26 -19.70 -6.54
N SER A 294 10.88 -20.12 -7.64
CA SER A 294 12.34 -20.21 -7.77
C SER A 294 13.06 -18.86 -7.87
N SER A 295 12.35 -17.78 -8.21
CA SER A 295 12.92 -16.44 -8.36
C SER A 295 11.88 -15.36 -8.22
N ALA A 296 12.29 -14.18 -7.76
CA ALA A 296 11.48 -12.97 -7.79
C ALA A 296 12.24 -11.81 -8.46
N GLU A 297 11.50 -10.97 -9.20
CA GLU A 297 12.06 -9.80 -9.87
C GLU A 297 11.17 -8.57 -9.68
N ALA A 298 11.78 -7.40 -9.52
CA ALA A 298 11.07 -6.13 -9.53
C ALA A 298 10.86 -5.68 -10.99
N ILE A 299 9.61 -5.68 -11.45
CA ILE A 299 9.26 -5.35 -12.85
C ILE A 299 8.96 -3.86 -13.06
N ALA A 300 8.61 -3.14 -12.00
CA ALA A 300 8.39 -1.69 -12.03
C ALA A 300 8.67 -1.10 -10.64
N ASN A 301 9.01 0.18 -10.54
CA ASN A 301 9.37 0.82 -9.26
C ASN A 301 8.91 2.29 -9.17
N GLY A 302 9.29 3.00 -8.10
CA GLY A 302 8.87 4.39 -7.87
C GLY A 302 7.45 4.53 -7.29
N LEU A 303 6.93 3.51 -6.60
CA LEU A 303 5.63 3.54 -5.92
C LEU A 303 5.74 4.18 -4.53
N ARG A 304 4.71 4.92 -4.11
CA ARG A 304 4.63 5.52 -2.78
C ARG A 304 3.55 4.88 -1.92
N ASN A 305 3.99 4.29 -0.81
CA ASN A 305 3.12 3.67 0.21
C ASN A 305 2.02 2.80 -0.42
N THR A 306 2.35 2.04 -1.45
CA THR A 306 1.39 1.19 -2.17
C THR A 306 0.74 0.16 -1.25
N ASN A 307 -0.54 -0.12 -1.48
CA ASN A 307 -1.33 -1.06 -0.68
C ASN A 307 -2.19 -1.94 -1.60
N GLY A 308 -1.66 -2.36 -2.75
CA GLY A 308 -2.27 -3.45 -3.48
C GLY A 308 -1.94 -3.51 -4.96
N VAL A 309 -2.19 -4.70 -5.49
CA VAL A 309 -1.96 -5.10 -6.88
C VAL A 309 -3.20 -5.85 -7.38
N GLY A 310 -3.49 -5.75 -8.66
CA GLY A 310 -4.47 -6.52 -9.39
C GLY A 310 -3.81 -7.31 -10.52
N ALA A 311 -4.39 -8.44 -10.88
CA ALA A 311 -4.02 -9.20 -12.07
C ALA A 311 -5.30 -9.63 -12.79
N SER A 312 -5.36 -9.44 -14.10
CA SER A 312 -6.44 -9.99 -14.90
C SER A 312 -6.34 -11.53 -14.92
N PRO A 313 -7.46 -12.26 -14.99
CA PRO A 313 -7.43 -13.72 -14.97
C PRO A 313 -6.58 -14.36 -16.07
N ASP A 314 -6.47 -13.69 -17.22
CA ASP A 314 -5.66 -14.12 -18.38
C ASP A 314 -4.19 -13.64 -18.33
N GLY A 315 -3.81 -12.83 -17.32
CA GLY A 315 -2.47 -12.24 -17.20
C GLY A 315 -2.16 -11.14 -18.20
N SER A 316 -3.12 -10.67 -18.99
CA SER A 316 -2.93 -9.58 -19.97
C SER A 316 -2.71 -8.21 -19.32
N ALA A 317 -3.17 -8.01 -18.09
CA ALA A 317 -3.03 -6.76 -17.36
C ALA A 317 -2.68 -7.00 -15.89
N ILE A 318 -1.59 -6.39 -15.45
CA ILE A 318 -1.24 -6.26 -14.03
C ILE A 318 -1.48 -4.80 -13.64
N THR A 319 -2.10 -4.55 -12.50
CA THR A 319 -2.36 -3.19 -12.01
C THR A 319 -1.79 -2.97 -10.64
N THR A 320 -1.45 -1.73 -10.31
CA THR A 320 -1.04 -1.33 -8.96
C THR A 320 -1.60 0.05 -8.66
N SER A 321 -1.60 0.42 -7.38
CA SER A 321 -1.90 1.78 -6.95
C SER A 321 -0.75 2.44 -6.19
N THR A 322 -0.83 3.75 -6.04
CA THR A 322 0.07 4.58 -5.22
C THR A 322 -0.75 5.56 -4.39
N ASN A 323 -0.18 5.98 -3.26
CA ASN A 323 -0.80 6.94 -2.35
C ASN A 323 -0.18 8.32 -2.45
N GLU A 324 -1.01 9.36 -2.54
CA GLU A 324 -0.61 10.77 -2.61
C GLU A 324 0.46 11.15 -1.58
N GLY A 325 1.49 11.85 -2.04
CA GLY A 325 2.53 12.49 -1.22
C GLY A 325 3.75 12.90 -2.04
N ASP A 326 4.95 12.75 -1.49
CA ASP A 326 6.19 13.15 -2.17
C ASP A 326 6.36 12.46 -3.52
N TRP A 327 6.63 13.27 -4.55
CA TRP A 327 6.72 12.85 -5.96
C TRP A 327 5.50 12.07 -6.46
N THR A 328 4.38 12.16 -5.75
CA THR A 328 3.15 11.42 -6.01
C THR A 328 1.99 12.40 -5.90
N PRO A 329 1.68 13.14 -6.97
CA PRO A 329 0.81 14.32 -6.91
C PRO A 329 -0.61 14.02 -6.40
N ALA A 330 -1.12 12.84 -6.72
CA ALA A 330 -2.43 12.34 -6.32
C ALA A 330 -2.33 10.81 -6.17
N SER A 331 -3.31 10.22 -5.48
CA SER A 331 -3.53 8.78 -5.54
C SER A 331 -3.82 8.37 -6.99
N ALA A 332 -3.41 7.17 -7.39
CA ALA A 332 -3.48 6.76 -8.78
C ALA A 332 -3.44 5.24 -8.94
N VAL A 333 -4.06 4.78 -10.03
CA VAL A 333 -3.99 3.40 -10.53
C VAL A 333 -3.12 3.38 -11.80
N PHE A 334 -2.22 2.39 -11.87
CA PHE A 334 -1.37 2.12 -13.02
C PHE A 334 -1.70 0.73 -13.56
N GLU A 335 -1.75 0.59 -14.87
CA GLU A 335 -1.46 -0.68 -15.53
C GLU A 335 0.07 -0.81 -15.64
N VAL A 336 0.64 -1.93 -15.22
CA VAL A 336 2.08 -2.14 -15.03
C VAL A 336 2.71 -2.64 -16.33
N LYS A 337 3.83 -2.04 -16.73
CA LYS A 337 4.72 -2.57 -17.77
C LYS A 337 6.14 -2.74 -17.24
N ASP A 338 6.85 -3.75 -17.75
CA ASP A 338 8.23 -4.02 -17.37
C ASP A 338 9.11 -2.79 -17.65
N GLY A 339 9.83 -2.31 -16.63
CA GLY A 339 10.69 -1.13 -16.65
C GLY A 339 10.02 0.20 -16.27
N ASP A 340 8.72 0.21 -15.94
CA ASP A 340 8.02 1.43 -15.55
C ASP A 340 8.58 2.03 -14.24
N PHE A 341 8.63 3.36 -14.19
CA PHE A 341 8.99 4.15 -13.01
C PHE A 341 7.89 5.16 -12.69
N TYR A 342 7.31 5.10 -11.48
CA TYR A 342 6.10 5.86 -11.13
C TYR A 342 6.33 7.17 -10.36
N GLY A 343 7.59 7.56 -10.15
CA GLY A 343 7.94 8.92 -9.71
C GLY A 343 8.54 9.04 -8.32
N ARG A 344 8.26 8.14 -7.37
CA ARG A 344 8.85 8.24 -6.02
C ARG A 344 10.37 8.19 -6.08
N TYR A 345 11.02 9.12 -5.39
CA TYR A 345 12.48 9.35 -5.43
C TYR A 345 13.00 9.81 -6.79
N PHE A 346 12.16 10.47 -7.60
CA PHE A 346 12.63 11.03 -8.86
C PHE A 346 13.78 12.03 -8.63
N GLU A 347 14.82 11.87 -9.44
CA GLU A 347 15.96 12.76 -9.48
C GLU A 347 16.15 13.27 -10.91
N LYS A 348 16.64 14.50 -11.04
CA LYS A 348 16.89 15.10 -12.35
C LYS A 348 17.91 14.26 -13.14
N GLY A 349 17.49 13.74 -14.30
CA GLY A 349 18.32 12.88 -15.14
C GLY A 349 18.14 11.38 -14.89
N GLY A 350 17.26 10.99 -13.96
CA GLY A 350 16.81 9.61 -13.78
C GLY A 350 15.78 9.15 -14.84
N PRO A 351 15.19 7.96 -14.66
CA PRO A 351 14.14 7.44 -15.53
C PRO A 351 12.95 8.41 -15.66
N ALA A 352 12.32 8.42 -16.83
CA ALA A 352 11.13 9.23 -17.06
C ALA A 352 9.96 8.70 -16.19
N ILE A 353 9.21 9.62 -15.59
CA ILE A 353 8.01 9.26 -14.83
C ILE A 353 6.95 8.76 -15.80
N THR A 354 6.42 7.58 -15.50
CA THR A 354 5.34 6.94 -16.23
C THR A 354 3.99 7.51 -15.73
N PRO A 355 3.15 8.08 -16.61
CA PRO A 355 1.87 8.63 -16.19
C PRO A 355 0.91 7.53 -15.72
N ALA A 356 0.07 7.84 -14.72
CA ALA A 356 -0.95 6.91 -14.25
C ALA A 356 -1.96 6.57 -15.36
N MET A 357 -2.50 5.35 -15.32
CA MET A 357 -3.64 5.00 -16.15
C MET A 357 -4.85 5.83 -15.72
N CYS A 358 -5.08 5.92 -14.39
CA CYS A 358 -6.14 6.73 -13.81
C CYS A 358 -5.60 7.45 -12.57
N TYR A 359 -5.51 8.78 -12.60
CA TYR A 359 -5.38 9.59 -11.40
C TYR A 359 -6.72 9.61 -10.65
N LEU A 360 -6.66 9.77 -9.34
CA LEU A 360 -7.82 9.80 -8.46
C LEU A 360 -7.78 11.09 -7.65
N PRO A 361 -8.79 11.97 -7.77
CA PRO A 361 -8.84 13.18 -6.95
C PRO A 361 -8.86 12.82 -5.47
N ARG A 362 -8.19 13.62 -4.63
CA ARG A 362 -8.08 13.35 -3.18
C ARG A 362 -9.44 13.19 -2.48
N GLY A 363 -10.46 13.94 -2.92
CA GLY A 363 -11.82 13.82 -2.39
C GLY A 363 -12.51 12.49 -2.72
N LEU A 364 -11.96 11.75 -3.68
CA LEU A 364 -12.45 10.47 -4.15
C LEU A 364 -11.65 9.30 -3.58
N ASP A 365 -10.32 9.43 -3.60
CA ASP A 365 -9.41 8.48 -2.98
C ASP A 365 -8.18 9.17 -2.36
N ASN A 366 -8.15 9.23 -1.05
CA ASN A 366 -7.03 9.77 -0.27
C ASN A 366 -6.00 8.70 0.13
N SER A 367 -6.32 7.41 -0.04
CA SER A 367 -5.42 6.29 0.25
C SER A 367 -5.93 5.05 -0.49
N SER A 368 -5.31 4.74 -1.61
CA SER A 368 -5.60 3.62 -2.48
C SER A 368 -5.34 2.26 -1.82
N GLY A 369 -6.27 1.34 -2.06
CA GLY A 369 -6.14 -0.09 -1.81
C GLY A 369 -5.80 -0.87 -3.09
N GLY A 370 -6.09 -2.17 -3.08
CA GLY A 370 -5.87 -3.05 -4.24
C GLY A 370 -6.93 -2.92 -5.33
N GLN A 371 -6.80 -3.78 -6.35
CA GLN A 371 -7.74 -3.89 -7.45
C GLN A 371 -8.13 -5.36 -7.69
N VAL A 372 -9.27 -5.57 -8.33
CA VAL A 372 -9.76 -6.88 -8.75
C VAL A 372 -10.47 -6.74 -10.10
N PHE A 373 -10.25 -7.70 -10.99
CA PHE A 373 -11.04 -7.80 -12.22
C PHE A 373 -12.26 -8.67 -11.94
N ALA A 374 -13.43 -8.23 -12.39
CA ALA A 374 -14.61 -9.09 -12.38
C ALA A 374 -14.38 -10.31 -13.25
N ASN A 375 -14.63 -11.49 -12.68
CA ASN A 375 -14.42 -12.78 -13.34
C ASN A 375 -15.61 -13.72 -13.08
N SER A 376 -16.82 -13.15 -13.06
CA SER A 376 -18.07 -13.84 -12.79
C SER A 376 -19.12 -13.40 -13.81
N GLU A 377 -19.61 -14.34 -14.63
CA GLU A 377 -20.69 -14.08 -15.59
C GLU A 377 -21.98 -13.58 -14.91
N LYS A 378 -22.14 -13.87 -13.61
CA LYS A 378 -23.26 -13.38 -12.80
C LYS A 378 -23.32 -11.85 -12.74
N TRP A 379 -22.18 -11.17 -12.94
CA TRP A 379 -22.09 -9.71 -12.95
C TRP A 379 -22.47 -9.08 -14.30
N GLY A 380 -22.92 -9.90 -15.25
CA GLY A 380 -23.51 -9.45 -16.52
C GLY A 380 -22.57 -8.49 -17.27
N PRO A 381 -23.03 -7.27 -17.61
CA PRO A 381 -22.24 -6.30 -18.36
C PRO A 381 -21.04 -5.73 -17.59
N LEU A 382 -20.93 -6.01 -16.28
CA LEU A 382 -19.79 -5.60 -15.45
C LEU A 382 -18.72 -6.70 -15.37
N ASN A 383 -18.95 -7.87 -15.96
CA ASN A 383 -17.95 -8.94 -15.99
C ASN A 383 -16.73 -8.52 -16.84
N GLY A 384 -15.52 -8.74 -16.33
CA GLY A 384 -14.28 -8.27 -16.93
C GLY A 384 -13.83 -6.87 -16.50
N GLU A 385 -14.73 -6.07 -15.91
CA GLU A 385 -14.40 -4.71 -15.46
C GLU A 385 -13.42 -4.71 -14.28
N LEU A 386 -12.60 -3.66 -14.22
CA LEU A 386 -11.64 -3.46 -13.14
C LEU A 386 -12.28 -2.67 -12.00
N PHE A 387 -12.25 -3.22 -10.79
CA PHE A 387 -12.65 -2.52 -9.58
C PHE A 387 -11.43 -2.12 -8.74
N HIS A 388 -11.46 -0.90 -8.22
CA HIS A 388 -10.47 -0.34 -7.31
C HIS A 388 -11.13 0.02 -5.97
N PHE A 389 -10.39 -0.14 -4.88
CA PHE A 389 -10.85 0.15 -3.53
C PHE A 389 -10.06 1.31 -2.93
N SER A 390 -10.76 2.22 -2.25
CA SER A 390 -10.13 3.23 -1.41
C SER A 390 -10.02 2.69 0.02
N PHE A 391 -8.79 2.48 0.47
CA PHE A 391 -8.52 2.14 1.86
C PHE A 391 -8.86 3.32 2.78
N GLY A 392 -8.57 4.54 2.35
CA GLY A 392 -8.77 5.73 3.17
C GLY A 392 -10.25 6.06 3.36
N ALA A 393 -11.03 6.01 2.29
CA ALA A 393 -12.46 6.34 2.31
C ALA A 393 -13.36 5.16 2.68
N GLY A 394 -12.88 3.91 2.59
CA GLY A 394 -13.73 2.74 2.78
C GLY A 394 -14.75 2.60 1.65
N THR A 395 -14.38 2.97 0.42
CA THR A 395 -15.25 2.97 -0.76
C THR A 395 -14.61 2.20 -1.91
N TRP A 396 -15.30 2.15 -3.05
CA TRP A 396 -14.85 1.43 -4.22
C TRP A 396 -15.35 2.08 -5.51
N MET A 397 -14.70 1.72 -6.60
CA MET A 397 -14.81 2.38 -7.89
C MET A 397 -14.64 1.36 -9.01
N MET A 398 -15.36 1.53 -10.10
CA MET A 398 -15.02 0.87 -11.36
C MET A 398 -14.05 1.75 -12.14
N ILE A 399 -13.00 1.15 -12.70
CA ILE A 399 -11.99 1.82 -13.52
C ILE A 399 -12.18 1.34 -14.96
N LEU A 400 -12.89 2.14 -15.75
CA LEU A 400 -13.10 1.86 -17.17
C LEU A 400 -11.79 2.04 -17.93
N ARG A 401 -11.38 1.01 -18.69
CA ARG A 401 -10.12 1.01 -19.43
C ARG A 401 -10.33 1.38 -20.89
N ASP A 402 -9.54 2.32 -21.38
CA ASP A 402 -9.47 2.71 -22.79
C ASP A 402 -8.08 2.35 -23.35
N THR A 403 -8.06 1.30 -24.18
CA THR A 403 -6.82 0.71 -24.74
C THR A 403 -6.75 0.92 -26.25
N GLN A 404 -5.57 1.25 -26.76
CA GLN A 404 -5.27 1.34 -28.19
C GLN A 404 -3.84 0.87 -28.46
N ASP A 405 -3.63 0.15 -29.56
CA ASP A 405 -2.31 -0.32 -29.98
C ASP A 405 -1.29 0.82 -30.06
N GLY A 406 -0.11 0.58 -29.49
CA GLY A 406 0.98 1.58 -29.45
C GLY A 406 0.75 2.73 -28.47
N LYS A 407 -0.38 2.76 -27.74
CA LYS A 407 -0.66 3.71 -26.67
C LYS A 407 -0.64 3.03 -25.31
N ARG A 408 -0.47 3.84 -24.25
CA ARG A 408 -0.66 3.39 -22.88
C ARG A 408 -2.14 3.40 -22.55
N THR A 409 -2.65 2.38 -21.87
CA THR A 409 -4.03 2.35 -21.39
C THR A 409 -4.30 3.58 -20.54
N GLN A 410 -5.43 4.25 -20.80
CA GLN A 410 -5.93 5.35 -19.98
C GLN A 410 -7.25 4.94 -19.33
N GLY A 411 -7.56 5.50 -18.17
CA GLY A 411 -8.66 5.06 -17.32
C GLY A 411 -9.64 6.18 -16.98
N ALA A 412 -10.87 5.79 -16.65
CA ALA A 412 -11.85 6.69 -16.04
C ALA A 412 -12.51 6.02 -14.84
N ALA A 413 -12.47 6.71 -13.70
CA ALA A 413 -13.04 6.17 -12.47
C ALA A 413 -14.53 6.52 -12.35
N VAL A 414 -15.33 5.51 -11.98
CA VAL A 414 -16.77 5.59 -11.75
C VAL A 414 -17.01 5.18 -10.29
N PRO A 415 -17.47 6.08 -9.41
CA PRO A 415 -17.73 5.74 -8.02
C PRO A 415 -18.85 4.70 -7.92
N MET A 416 -18.64 3.65 -7.13
CA MET A 416 -19.62 2.58 -6.93
C MET A 416 -20.42 2.82 -5.64
N PRO A 417 -21.68 2.35 -5.57
CA PRO A 417 -22.54 2.60 -4.43
C PRO A 417 -22.14 1.75 -3.22
N GLY A 418 -22.34 2.33 -2.03
CA GLY A 418 -22.13 1.67 -0.75
C GLY A 418 -20.69 1.72 -0.25
N ASP A 419 -20.56 1.64 1.08
CA ASP A 419 -19.30 1.81 1.81
C ASP A 419 -19.00 0.56 2.66
N PHE A 420 -17.74 0.44 3.07
CA PHE A 420 -17.19 -0.62 3.93
C PHE A 420 -16.93 -0.07 5.35
N GLU A 421 -16.93 -0.95 6.35
CA GLU A 421 -16.78 -0.54 7.77
C GLU A 421 -15.31 -0.27 8.17
N SER A 422 -14.37 -0.79 7.37
CA SER A 422 -12.93 -0.56 7.50
C SER A 422 -12.31 -0.16 6.16
N GLY A 423 -11.02 0.18 6.17
CA GLY A 423 -10.31 0.56 4.95
C GLY A 423 -10.24 -0.58 3.93
N ALA A 424 -11.05 -0.50 2.87
CA ALA A 424 -11.17 -1.52 1.85
C ALA A 424 -9.90 -1.60 0.99
N HIS A 425 -9.32 -2.79 0.87
CA HIS A 425 -8.05 -2.94 0.12
C HIS A 425 -7.82 -4.28 -0.57
N ARG A 426 -8.64 -5.31 -0.35
CA ARG A 426 -8.47 -6.62 -0.99
C ARG A 426 -9.83 -7.14 -1.39
N ALA A 427 -9.90 -7.78 -2.55
CA ALA A 427 -11.14 -8.39 -2.99
C ALA A 427 -10.93 -9.61 -3.88
N ARG A 428 -11.90 -10.52 -3.84
CA ARG A 428 -11.97 -11.75 -4.62
C ARG A 428 -13.41 -12.09 -4.94
N PHE A 429 -13.63 -12.72 -6.08
CA PHE A 429 -14.91 -13.33 -6.38
C PHE A 429 -14.95 -14.75 -5.82
N ASN A 430 -16.05 -15.09 -5.15
CA ASN A 430 -16.25 -16.45 -4.66
C ASN A 430 -16.68 -17.36 -5.83
N PRO A 431 -15.98 -18.49 -6.07
CA PRO A 431 -16.26 -19.36 -7.21
C PRO A 431 -17.61 -20.08 -7.13
N LYS A 432 -18.22 -20.15 -5.94
CA LYS A 432 -19.48 -20.85 -5.70
C LYS A 432 -20.71 -19.97 -5.88
N ASP A 433 -20.70 -18.75 -5.35
CA ASP A 433 -21.86 -17.84 -5.46
C ASP A 433 -21.69 -16.76 -6.53
N GLY A 434 -20.47 -16.59 -7.07
CA GLY A 434 -20.13 -15.64 -8.12
C GLY A 434 -20.16 -14.18 -7.68
N GLN A 435 -20.14 -13.89 -6.37
CA GLN A 435 -20.20 -12.55 -5.81
C GLN A 435 -18.83 -12.06 -5.34
N LEU A 436 -18.70 -10.74 -5.24
CA LEU A 436 -17.46 -10.08 -4.83
C LEU A 436 -17.39 -10.00 -3.31
N TYR A 437 -16.27 -10.42 -2.75
CA TYR A 437 -15.96 -10.28 -1.33
C TYR A 437 -14.82 -9.29 -1.15
N VAL A 438 -14.91 -8.48 -0.11
CA VAL A 438 -14.00 -7.37 0.17
C VAL A 438 -13.52 -7.48 1.60
N SER A 439 -12.21 -7.37 1.80
CA SER A 439 -11.61 -7.21 3.12
C SER A 439 -11.23 -5.76 3.36
N GLY A 440 -11.42 -5.33 4.61
CA GLY A 440 -10.91 -4.07 5.10
C GLY A 440 -10.16 -4.20 6.42
N ALA A 441 -9.33 -3.19 6.70
CA ALA A 441 -8.53 -3.11 7.93
C ALA A 441 -8.39 -1.65 8.41
N ASP A 442 -8.21 -1.46 9.71
CA ASP A 442 -7.84 -0.18 10.33
C ASP A 442 -6.41 -0.16 10.87
N GLY A 443 -5.43 -0.25 9.96
CA GLY A 443 -3.99 -0.24 10.29
C GLY A 443 -3.26 1.08 10.01
N TRP A 444 -3.86 1.97 9.21
CA TRP A 444 -3.28 3.23 8.73
C TRP A 444 -4.36 4.31 8.65
N GLY A 445 -3.99 5.54 8.29
CA GLY A 445 -4.96 6.64 8.18
C GLY A 445 -6.11 6.31 7.22
N ASN A 446 -7.32 6.20 7.76
CA ASN A 446 -8.58 6.01 7.05
C ASN A 446 -9.73 6.62 7.89
N TYR A 447 -10.96 6.47 7.40
CA TYR A 447 -12.19 6.85 8.11
C TYR A 447 -12.98 5.62 8.63
N ALA A 448 -12.27 4.53 8.94
CA ALA A 448 -12.86 3.29 9.43
C ALA A 448 -13.59 3.47 10.77
N ILE A 449 -14.55 2.59 11.03
CA ILE A 449 -15.29 2.51 12.29
C ILE A 449 -15.07 1.16 13.02
N THR A 450 -14.42 0.20 12.37
CA THR A 450 -14.03 -1.11 12.93
C THR A 450 -12.59 -1.46 12.55
N ASP A 451 -11.93 -2.28 13.38
CA ASP A 451 -10.55 -2.75 13.14
C ASP A 451 -10.42 -3.59 11.86
N GLY A 452 -11.45 -4.33 11.49
CA GLY A 452 -11.50 -5.09 10.26
C GLY A 452 -12.91 -5.30 9.75
N ASP A 453 -12.99 -5.58 8.45
CA ASP A 453 -14.24 -5.80 7.72
C ASP A 453 -14.08 -6.98 6.76
N PHE A 454 -15.14 -7.77 6.64
CA PHE A 454 -15.30 -8.78 5.60
C PHE A 454 -16.72 -8.64 5.04
N ALA A 455 -16.83 -8.12 3.83
CA ALA A 455 -18.11 -7.80 3.21
C ALA A 455 -18.33 -8.65 1.96
N ARG A 456 -19.59 -8.95 1.63
CA ARG A 456 -20.00 -9.50 0.33
C ARG A 456 -20.81 -8.47 -0.43
N VAL A 457 -20.30 -8.02 -1.55
CA VAL A 457 -21.03 -7.22 -2.53
C VAL A 457 -21.76 -8.16 -3.49
N ARG A 458 -23.09 -8.09 -3.48
CA ARG A 458 -23.96 -8.85 -4.39
C ARG A 458 -24.42 -7.97 -5.53
N TYR A 459 -24.15 -8.40 -6.75
CA TYR A 459 -24.87 -7.94 -7.93
C TYR A 459 -26.19 -8.70 -8.05
N LEU A 460 -27.29 -7.98 -8.24
CA LEU A 460 -28.66 -8.49 -8.17
C LEU A 460 -29.32 -8.66 -9.55
N GLY A 461 -28.67 -8.19 -10.61
CA GLY A 461 -29.16 -8.22 -11.99
C GLY A 461 -29.09 -6.85 -12.66
N ASP A 462 -29.61 -6.76 -13.88
CA ASP A 462 -29.54 -5.54 -14.70
C ASP A 462 -30.55 -4.45 -14.30
N ASP A 463 -31.52 -4.77 -13.43
CA ASP A 463 -32.47 -3.79 -12.89
C ASP A 463 -31.70 -2.68 -12.16
N HIS A 464 -31.95 -1.42 -12.51
CA HIS A 464 -31.23 -0.23 -12.02
C HIS A 464 -29.74 -0.15 -12.42
N ASN A 465 -29.26 -0.99 -13.36
CA ASN A 465 -27.87 -0.98 -13.81
C ASN A 465 -27.64 0.08 -14.92
N HIS A 466 -27.41 1.32 -14.52
CA HIS A 466 -27.21 2.45 -15.44
C HIS A 466 -25.77 2.96 -15.49
N PHE A 467 -24.80 2.15 -15.04
CA PHE A 467 -23.39 2.53 -15.05
C PHE A 467 -22.81 2.53 -16.48
N PRO A 468 -21.88 3.45 -16.78
CA PRO A 468 -21.05 3.31 -17.97
C PRO A 468 -20.14 2.10 -17.83
N VAL A 469 -19.95 1.35 -18.91
CA VAL A 469 -19.11 0.14 -19.00
C VAL A 469 -17.96 0.30 -20.00
N ALA A 470 -17.94 1.37 -20.78
CA ALA A 470 -16.80 1.72 -21.62
C ALA A 470 -16.72 3.22 -21.87
N TRP A 471 -15.53 3.70 -22.19
CA TRP A 471 -15.29 5.08 -22.58
C TRP A 471 -14.17 5.20 -23.61
N GLN A 472 -14.19 6.27 -24.42
CA GLN A 472 -13.15 6.57 -25.39
C GLN A 472 -12.97 8.09 -25.53
N ALA A 473 -11.72 8.57 -25.54
CA ALA A 473 -11.40 9.97 -25.79
C ALA A 473 -11.03 10.24 -27.25
N HIS A 474 -11.66 11.27 -27.82
CA HIS A 474 -11.44 11.78 -29.18
C HIS A 474 -11.08 13.25 -29.16
N ARG A 475 -10.42 13.73 -30.22
CA ARG A 475 -10.06 15.15 -30.37
C ARG A 475 -11.25 16.10 -30.30
N ASN A 476 -12.48 15.65 -30.48
CA ASN A 476 -13.68 16.46 -30.37
C ASN A 476 -14.69 16.01 -29.30
N GLY A 477 -14.35 15.07 -28.42
CA GLY A 477 -15.29 14.62 -27.40
C GLY A 477 -14.97 13.30 -26.73
N VAL A 478 -15.94 12.78 -26.00
CA VAL A 478 -15.87 11.48 -25.31
C VAL A 478 -17.05 10.63 -25.71
N ILE A 479 -16.78 9.36 -26.01
CA ILE A 479 -17.82 8.33 -26.13
C ILE A 479 -17.95 7.63 -24.80
N LEU A 480 -19.18 7.42 -24.35
CA LEU A 480 -19.54 6.58 -23.21
C LEU A 480 -20.45 5.46 -23.70
N GLU A 481 -20.24 4.24 -23.23
CA GLU A 481 -21.14 3.10 -23.41
C GLU A 481 -21.74 2.72 -22.06
N PHE A 482 -23.05 2.56 -22.00
CA PHE A 482 -23.80 2.23 -20.78
C PHE A 482 -24.28 0.79 -20.78
N ALA A 483 -24.38 0.19 -19.58
CA ALA A 483 -24.91 -1.16 -19.40
C ALA A 483 -26.35 -1.30 -19.96
N THR A 484 -27.16 -0.25 -19.82
CA THR A 484 -28.54 -0.16 -20.30
C THR A 484 -28.76 1.04 -21.23
N PRO A 485 -29.75 0.98 -22.15
CA PRO A 485 -30.02 2.09 -23.05
C PRO A 485 -30.46 3.37 -22.31
N VAL A 486 -30.04 4.52 -22.83
CA VAL A 486 -30.40 5.84 -22.28
C VAL A 486 -31.59 6.45 -23.03
N ASP A 487 -32.40 7.25 -22.34
CA ASP A 487 -33.47 8.03 -22.96
C ASP A 487 -32.90 9.19 -23.78
N PRO A 488 -33.09 9.22 -25.11
CA PRO A 488 -32.61 10.31 -25.97
C PRO A 488 -33.13 11.69 -25.55
N ALA A 489 -34.31 11.78 -24.92
CA ALA A 489 -34.86 13.06 -24.45
C ALA A 489 -34.09 13.62 -23.24
N SER A 490 -33.26 12.82 -22.58
CA SER A 490 -32.39 13.27 -21.48
C SER A 490 -31.04 13.82 -21.94
N LEU A 491 -30.70 13.67 -23.23
CA LEU A 491 -29.43 14.07 -23.86
C LEU A 491 -29.39 15.58 -24.19
N ASP A 492 -29.71 16.41 -23.22
CA ASP A 492 -29.56 17.87 -23.30
C ASP A 492 -28.19 18.27 -22.71
N PRO A 493 -27.33 19.01 -23.45
CA PRO A 493 -26.06 19.51 -22.93
C PRO A 493 -26.17 20.28 -21.61
N ALA A 494 -27.32 20.91 -21.31
CA ALA A 494 -27.56 21.61 -20.04
C ALA A 494 -27.60 20.66 -18.83
N ASN A 495 -27.78 19.35 -19.05
CA ASN A 495 -27.72 18.33 -18.00
C ASN A 495 -26.30 17.84 -17.71
N PHE A 496 -25.30 18.31 -18.45
CA PHE A 496 -23.91 17.87 -18.35
C PHE A 496 -23.02 19.00 -17.85
N PHE A 497 -22.05 18.63 -17.03
CA PHE A 497 -20.97 19.49 -16.56
C PHE A 497 -19.65 18.76 -16.78
N ALA A 498 -18.64 19.47 -17.29
CA ALA A 498 -17.29 18.95 -17.37
C ALA A 498 -16.24 20.00 -17.01
N GLN A 499 -15.17 19.55 -16.37
CA GLN A 499 -14.01 20.37 -16.02
C GLN A 499 -12.73 19.52 -16.03
N ALA A 500 -11.58 20.13 -16.27
CA ALA A 500 -10.29 19.46 -16.34
C ALA A 500 -9.20 20.22 -15.56
N TRP A 501 -8.23 19.48 -15.05
CA TRP A 501 -7.08 20.01 -14.33
C TRP A 501 -5.87 19.06 -14.43
N ASN A 502 -4.69 19.61 -14.12
CA ASN A 502 -3.45 18.86 -14.00
C ASN A 502 -2.90 18.97 -12.59
N TYR A 503 -2.07 18.01 -12.23
CA TYR A 503 -1.25 18.06 -11.03
C TYR A 503 0.21 18.36 -11.40
N GLU A 504 1.03 18.56 -10.38
CA GLU A 504 2.47 18.80 -10.47
C GLU A 504 3.24 17.75 -9.68
N TYR A 505 4.13 17.00 -10.34
CA TYR A 505 5.09 16.12 -9.69
C TYR A 505 6.20 16.96 -9.06
N ALA A 506 6.34 16.89 -7.73
CA ALA A 506 7.35 17.60 -6.97
C ALA A 506 7.68 16.83 -5.68
N ASP A 507 8.74 17.24 -4.98
CA ASP A 507 9.15 16.63 -3.70
C ASP A 507 8.24 17.00 -2.51
N CYS A 508 7.25 17.88 -2.73
CA CYS A 508 6.21 18.20 -1.76
C CYS A 508 5.18 17.06 -1.60
N TYR A 509 4.48 17.08 -0.49
CA TYR A 509 3.37 16.15 -0.29
C TYR A 509 2.19 16.51 -1.21
N GLY A 510 1.86 15.63 -2.15
CA GLY A 510 0.71 15.78 -3.04
C GLY A 510 0.87 16.97 -4.00
N SER A 511 -0.24 17.44 -4.53
CA SER A 511 -0.26 18.58 -5.44
C SER A 511 -1.56 19.36 -5.37
N LEU A 512 -1.51 20.65 -5.69
CA LEU A 512 -2.73 21.39 -6.01
C LEU A 512 -3.26 20.94 -7.37
N GLU A 513 -4.54 21.22 -7.57
CA GLU A 513 -5.21 21.08 -8.85
C GLU A 513 -4.99 22.36 -9.65
N TYR A 514 -4.41 22.24 -10.85
CA TYR A 514 -3.99 23.38 -11.68
C TYR A 514 -4.73 23.45 -13.01
N SER A 515 -4.99 24.68 -13.45
CA SER A 515 -5.57 24.95 -14.77
C SER A 515 -4.64 24.43 -15.87
N LEU A 516 -5.20 23.78 -16.88
CA LEU A 516 -4.54 23.45 -18.14
C LEU A 516 -4.19 24.72 -18.93
N LYS A 517 -5.10 25.70 -18.94
CA LYS A 517 -4.97 26.95 -19.71
C LYS A 517 -3.98 27.92 -19.07
N GLN A 518 -3.89 27.92 -17.74
CA GLN A 518 -2.98 28.75 -16.94
C GLN A 518 -2.21 27.86 -15.95
N PRO A 519 -1.18 27.11 -16.39
CA PRO A 519 -0.52 26.07 -15.59
C PRO A 519 -0.02 26.51 -14.21
N GLU A 520 0.36 27.78 -14.05
CA GLU A 520 0.84 28.30 -12.76
C GLU A 520 -0.30 28.67 -11.78
N THR A 521 -1.56 28.53 -12.19
CA THR A 521 -2.74 28.96 -11.42
C THR A 521 -3.53 27.76 -10.90
N PRO A 522 -3.68 27.60 -9.57
CA PRO A 522 -4.58 26.60 -9.01
C PRO A 522 -6.02 26.81 -9.46
N GLY A 523 -6.73 25.74 -9.81
CA GLY A 523 -8.11 25.75 -10.25
C GLY A 523 -8.39 24.78 -11.40
N HIS A 524 -9.66 24.69 -11.78
CA HIS A 524 -10.13 23.82 -12.85
C HIS A 524 -10.61 24.62 -14.05
N ASP A 525 -10.38 24.11 -15.25
CA ASP A 525 -10.91 24.69 -16.47
C ASP A 525 -12.24 24.02 -16.85
N PRO A 526 -13.33 24.78 -16.99
CA PRO A 526 -14.55 24.26 -17.58
C PRO A 526 -14.30 23.74 -19.00
N VAL A 527 -14.80 22.54 -19.29
CA VAL A 527 -14.82 21.93 -20.62
C VAL A 527 -16.27 21.96 -21.11
N LYS A 528 -16.53 22.74 -22.15
CA LYS A 528 -17.89 22.92 -22.65
C LYS A 528 -18.37 21.66 -23.38
N VAL A 529 -19.50 21.11 -22.95
CA VAL A 529 -20.27 20.13 -23.72
C VAL A 529 -21.10 20.89 -24.75
N ALA A 530 -20.72 20.81 -26.02
CA ALA A 530 -21.35 21.54 -27.12
C ALA A 530 -22.67 20.89 -27.54
N SER A 531 -22.69 19.56 -27.62
CA SER A 531 -23.86 18.76 -27.94
C SER A 531 -23.71 17.34 -27.38
N VAL A 532 -24.81 16.61 -27.28
CA VAL A 532 -24.83 15.22 -26.79
C VAL A 532 -25.67 14.39 -27.75
N HIS A 533 -25.13 13.26 -28.20
CA HIS A 533 -25.77 12.41 -29.21
C HIS A 533 -25.82 10.97 -28.75
N ALA A 534 -26.96 10.31 -28.90
CA ALA A 534 -26.98 8.86 -28.91
C ALA A 534 -26.31 8.39 -30.21
N ILE A 535 -25.38 7.45 -30.11
CA ILE A 535 -24.65 6.90 -31.26
C ILE A 535 -24.90 5.39 -31.32
N GLY A 536 -24.93 4.83 -32.52
CA GLY A 536 -25.37 3.44 -32.71
C GLY A 536 -26.88 3.25 -32.57
N GLY A 537 -27.36 2.06 -32.94
CA GLY A 537 -28.80 1.75 -32.99
C GLY A 537 -29.39 1.16 -31.70
N ASP A 538 -28.57 0.86 -30.70
CA ASP A 538 -28.97 0.20 -29.46
C ASP A 538 -29.30 1.17 -28.31
N GLY A 539 -29.02 2.46 -28.48
CA GLY A 539 -29.24 3.49 -27.48
C GLY A 539 -28.31 3.40 -26.26
N LYS A 540 -27.25 2.59 -26.30
CA LYS A 540 -26.32 2.42 -25.18
C LYS A 540 -25.10 3.31 -25.26
N ARG A 541 -24.75 3.79 -26.46
CA ARG A 541 -23.59 4.65 -26.65
C ARG A 541 -24.02 6.11 -26.76
N VAL A 542 -23.29 6.98 -26.08
CA VAL A 542 -23.50 8.44 -26.06
C VAL A 542 -22.19 9.12 -26.40
N PHE A 543 -22.22 10.03 -27.36
CA PHE A 543 -21.11 10.93 -27.66
C PHE A 543 -21.36 12.29 -27.01
N LEU A 544 -20.46 12.68 -26.11
CA LEU A 544 -20.38 14.01 -25.54
C LEU A 544 -19.42 14.83 -26.38
N GLU A 545 -19.95 15.72 -27.22
CA GLU A 545 -19.13 16.56 -28.07
C GLU A 545 -18.50 17.70 -27.26
N MET A 546 -17.17 17.69 -27.16
CA MET A 546 -16.37 18.63 -26.39
C MET A 546 -15.19 19.10 -27.26
N PRO A 547 -15.38 20.07 -28.19
CA PRO A 547 -14.32 20.49 -29.11
C PRO A 547 -13.07 21.05 -28.41
N ASP A 548 -13.22 21.53 -27.18
CA ASP A 548 -12.15 22.09 -26.35
C ASP A 548 -11.46 21.05 -25.44
N ILE A 549 -11.82 19.76 -25.49
CA ILE A 549 -11.18 18.70 -24.68
C ILE A 549 -9.67 18.65 -24.95
N ALA A 550 -8.85 18.48 -23.91
CA ALA A 550 -7.41 18.34 -24.06
C ALA A 550 -6.90 17.21 -23.17
N PRO A 551 -5.72 16.63 -23.46
CA PRO A 551 -5.07 15.71 -22.53
C PRO A 551 -4.89 16.36 -21.16
N ALA A 552 -5.29 15.62 -20.14
CA ALA A 552 -5.33 16.08 -18.75
C ALA A 552 -5.03 14.90 -17.83
N MET A 553 -4.28 15.13 -16.76
CA MET A 553 -4.14 14.15 -15.67
C MET A 553 -5.53 13.85 -15.08
N GLN A 554 -6.42 14.84 -15.02
CA GLN A 554 -7.77 14.65 -14.53
C GLN A 554 -8.80 15.49 -15.29
N MET A 555 -9.92 14.84 -15.61
CA MET A 555 -11.18 15.45 -16.00
C MET A 555 -12.28 14.94 -15.06
N GLN A 556 -13.35 15.71 -14.91
CA GLN A 556 -14.61 15.27 -14.31
C GLN A 556 -15.71 15.49 -15.33
N VAL A 557 -16.59 14.50 -15.47
CA VAL A 557 -17.87 14.61 -16.18
C VAL A 557 -18.98 14.23 -15.22
N HIS A 558 -19.89 15.17 -14.96
CA HIS A 558 -21.10 14.94 -14.19
C HIS A 558 -22.31 15.08 -15.11
N ALA A 559 -23.30 14.19 -14.96
CA ALA A 559 -24.55 14.30 -15.70
C ALA A 559 -25.76 13.82 -14.90
N ARG A 560 -26.93 14.37 -15.24
CA ARG A 560 -28.23 13.85 -14.80
C ARG A 560 -29.00 13.37 -16.02
N MET A 561 -29.25 12.07 -16.07
CA MET A 561 -29.79 11.40 -17.26
C MET A 561 -31.00 10.56 -16.88
N LYS A 562 -31.66 10.01 -17.90
CA LYS A 562 -32.68 8.98 -17.73
C LYS A 562 -32.32 7.74 -18.53
N ALA A 563 -32.61 6.58 -17.97
CA ALA A 563 -32.60 5.32 -18.69
C ALA A 563 -33.82 5.24 -19.62
N ALA A 564 -33.81 4.33 -20.59
CA ALA A 564 -34.89 4.18 -21.56
C ALA A 564 -36.25 3.79 -20.94
N ASP A 565 -36.26 3.24 -19.73
CA ASP A 565 -37.46 2.98 -18.93
C ASP A 565 -38.00 4.22 -18.17
N GLY A 566 -37.28 5.34 -18.25
CA GLY A 566 -37.61 6.62 -17.63
C GLY A 566 -37.01 6.83 -16.23
N GLU A 567 -36.28 5.86 -15.68
CA GLU A 567 -35.60 6.00 -14.39
C GLU A 567 -34.49 7.05 -14.46
N ALA A 568 -34.45 7.94 -13.47
CA ALA A 568 -33.42 8.97 -13.39
C ALA A 568 -32.17 8.42 -12.70
N PHE A 569 -31.00 8.69 -13.28
CA PHE A 569 -29.71 8.32 -12.70
C PHE A 569 -28.70 9.46 -12.85
N GLN A 570 -27.62 9.38 -12.07
CA GLN A 570 -26.50 10.32 -12.12
C GLN A 570 -25.26 9.62 -12.65
N LEU A 571 -24.51 10.33 -13.50
CA LEU A 571 -23.18 9.95 -13.92
C LEU A 571 -22.19 10.83 -13.17
N ASP A 572 -21.23 10.19 -12.48
CA ASP A 572 -20.00 10.82 -12.02
C ASP A 572 -18.83 10.02 -12.59
N LEU A 573 -18.07 10.66 -13.47
CA LEU A 573 -16.96 10.05 -14.18
C LEU A 573 -15.71 10.91 -14.01
N TYR A 574 -14.58 10.27 -13.74
CA TYR A 574 -13.31 10.93 -13.51
C TYR A 574 -12.23 10.41 -14.48
N PRO A 575 -12.23 10.84 -15.76
CA PRO A 575 -11.25 10.39 -16.74
C PRO A 575 -9.85 10.96 -16.52
N THR A 576 -8.83 10.15 -16.72
CA THR A 576 -7.48 10.59 -17.04
C THR A 576 -7.29 10.49 -18.55
N VAL A 577 -7.05 11.63 -19.20
CA VAL A 577 -6.92 11.71 -20.65
C VAL A 577 -5.45 11.84 -21.00
N LEU A 578 -4.78 10.71 -21.23
CA LEU A 578 -3.37 10.67 -21.62
C LEU A 578 -3.18 11.00 -23.09
N TRP A 579 -4.12 10.62 -23.94
CA TRP A 579 -4.07 10.86 -25.37
C TRP A 579 -5.48 10.91 -25.98
N LEU A 580 -5.56 11.48 -27.19
CA LEU A 580 -6.81 11.65 -27.93
C LEU A 580 -6.72 10.93 -29.29
N ARG A 581 -7.78 10.19 -29.64
CA ARG A 581 -7.98 9.69 -31.01
C ARG A 581 -8.31 10.83 -31.97
N ASP A 582 -8.33 10.54 -33.27
CA ASP A 582 -8.89 11.44 -34.27
C ASP A 582 -10.34 11.84 -33.95
N ASP A 583 -10.81 12.91 -34.59
CA ASP A 583 -12.18 13.38 -34.42
C ASP A 583 -13.18 12.24 -34.65
N PHE A 584 -14.17 12.13 -33.77
CA PHE A 584 -15.31 11.25 -33.98
C PHE A 584 -16.26 11.90 -35.00
N THR A 585 -16.52 11.19 -36.10
CA THR A 585 -17.21 11.74 -37.29
C THR A 585 -18.47 10.97 -37.69
N GLU A 586 -18.95 10.04 -36.85
CA GLU A 586 -20.07 9.14 -37.19
C GLU A 586 -21.47 9.77 -37.00
N PHE A 587 -21.58 11.10 -36.94
CA PHE A 587 -22.85 11.81 -36.95
C PHE A 587 -22.76 13.12 -37.74
N ASP A 588 -23.90 13.56 -38.28
CA ASP A 588 -23.96 14.75 -39.11
C ASP A 588 -23.76 16.03 -38.29
N GLY A 589 -23.00 16.97 -38.85
CA GLY A 589 -22.82 18.30 -38.26
C GLY A 589 -21.89 18.33 -37.05
N TYR A 590 -21.01 17.34 -36.88
CA TYR A 590 -19.99 17.35 -35.83
C TYR A 590 -19.11 18.62 -35.90
N HIS A 591 -18.74 19.12 -34.73
CA HIS A 591 -17.76 20.16 -34.54
C HIS A 591 -16.36 19.53 -34.47
N PRO A 592 -15.44 19.90 -35.38
CA PRO A 592 -14.08 19.36 -35.34
C PRO A 592 -13.33 19.84 -34.11
N GLY A 593 -12.42 19.00 -33.61
CA GLY A 593 -11.52 19.39 -32.54
C GLY A 593 -10.46 20.37 -33.05
N ASP A 594 -10.01 21.30 -32.19
CA ASP A 594 -8.90 22.19 -32.53
C ASP A 594 -7.67 21.37 -32.97
N THR A 595 -7.09 21.67 -34.13
CA THR A 595 -5.88 21.02 -34.67
C THR A 595 -4.59 21.53 -34.05
N GLY A 596 -4.63 22.68 -33.36
CA GLY A 596 -3.49 23.26 -32.68
C GLY A 596 -3.26 22.75 -31.26
N LYS A 597 -4.23 22.03 -30.66
CA LYS A 597 -4.11 21.53 -29.29
C LYS A 597 -3.29 20.24 -29.20
N PRO A 598 -2.61 19.99 -28.06
CA PRO A 598 -1.92 18.73 -27.82
C PRO A 598 -2.86 17.53 -27.91
N THR A 599 -2.37 16.42 -28.46
CA THR A 599 -3.08 15.13 -28.51
C THR A 599 -2.52 14.12 -27.52
N GLU A 600 -1.46 14.47 -26.80
CA GLU A 600 -0.84 13.65 -25.75
C GLU A 600 -0.51 14.52 -24.54
N LEU A 601 -0.61 13.91 -23.35
CA LEU A 601 -0.30 14.54 -22.07
C LEU A 601 1.21 14.73 -21.92
N THR A 602 1.59 15.91 -21.42
CA THR A 602 2.95 16.16 -20.92
C THR A 602 2.87 16.36 -19.41
N LEU A 603 3.60 15.53 -18.65
CA LEU A 603 3.64 15.65 -17.20
C LEU A 603 4.32 16.94 -16.77
N ARG A 604 3.75 17.59 -15.76
CA ARG A 604 4.36 18.73 -15.08
C ARG A 604 5.27 18.23 -13.97
N ILE A 605 6.54 18.58 -14.05
CA ILE A 605 7.56 18.18 -13.08
C ILE A 605 8.26 19.45 -12.60
N SER A 606 8.18 19.69 -11.29
CA SER A 606 8.87 20.79 -10.62
C SER A 606 10.06 20.25 -9.86
N PHE A 607 11.19 20.97 -9.98
CA PHE A 607 12.39 20.69 -9.22
C PHE A 607 12.49 21.69 -8.07
N PRO A 608 13.10 21.33 -6.93
CA PRO A 608 13.34 22.29 -5.87
C PRO A 608 14.08 23.50 -6.45
N TYR A 609 13.46 24.67 -6.29
CA TYR A 609 14.08 25.94 -6.62
C TYR A 609 15.36 26.09 -5.78
N PRO A 610 16.45 26.66 -6.34
CA PRO A 610 17.61 27.00 -5.53
C PRO A 610 17.17 28.02 -4.45
N PHE A 611 17.03 27.54 -3.22
CA PHE A 611 16.62 28.35 -2.10
C PHE A 611 17.80 29.16 -1.55
N THR A 612 17.59 30.46 -1.37
CA THR A 612 18.51 31.33 -0.63
C THR A 612 17.85 31.69 0.69
N PRO A 613 18.42 31.32 1.86
CA PRO A 613 17.81 31.65 3.13
C PRO A 613 17.68 33.15 3.32
N LYS A 614 16.50 33.61 3.76
CA LYS A 614 16.25 35.01 4.16
C LYS A 614 17.26 35.49 5.21
N HIS A 615 17.68 34.59 6.09
CA HIS A 615 18.73 34.81 7.10
C HIS A 615 19.84 33.77 6.93
N PRO A 616 20.87 34.04 6.09
CA PRO A 616 21.97 33.10 5.90
C PRO A 616 22.75 32.91 7.21
N PRO A 617 23.29 31.70 7.47
CA PRO A 617 24.08 31.44 8.66
C PRO A 617 25.28 32.39 8.76
N ILE A 618 25.59 32.85 9.97
CA ILE A 618 26.80 33.63 10.21
C ILE A 618 28.06 32.76 10.00
N LYS A 619 29.17 33.38 9.60
CA LYS A 619 30.44 32.67 9.39
C LYS A 619 31.21 32.41 10.69
N GLU A 620 30.94 33.20 11.74
CA GLU A 620 31.59 33.10 13.05
C GLU A 620 31.35 31.73 13.70
N ASN A 621 32.36 31.23 14.41
CA ASN A 621 32.22 30.00 15.18
C ASN A 621 31.62 30.33 16.55
N GLY A 622 30.38 29.92 16.77
CA GLY A 622 29.69 30.07 18.04
C GLY A 622 29.80 28.86 18.98
N ARG A 623 29.28 29.00 20.21
CA ARG A 623 29.11 27.86 21.13
C ARG A 623 28.19 26.83 20.48
N LYS A 624 28.62 25.57 20.45
CA LYS A 624 27.84 24.48 19.85
C LYS A 624 26.74 24.02 20.80
N ILE A 625 25.53 23.87 20.27
CA ILE A 625 24.36 23.36 20.97
C ILE A 625 23.81 22.22 20.12
N ALA A 626 23.80 21.00 20.65
CA ALA A 626 23.22 19.86 19.95
C ALA A 626 21.70 19.85 20.14
N VAL A 627 20.97 19.63 19.04
CA VAL A 627 19.53 19.43 19.04
C VAL A 627 19.23 18.25 18.14
N THR A 628 18.53 17.25 18.66
CA THR A 628 18.22 16.02 17.93
C THR A 628 16.73 15.85 17.80
N ALA A 629 16.22 15.71 16.58
CA ALA A 629 14.88 15.17 16.36
C ALA A 629 14.90 13.67 16.62
N ILE A 630 14.07 13.23 17.55
CA ILE A 630 13.94 11.83 17.99
C ILE A 630 12.50 11.35 17.78
N SER A 631 12.30 10.04 17.85
CA SER A 631 10.98 9.41 17.69
C SER A 631 9.93 10.05 18.62
N GLY A 632 8.71 10.17 18.09
CA GLY A 632 7.55 10.73 18.82
C GLY A 632 7.34 12.22 18.59
N LEU A 633 7.74 12.78 17.44
CA LEU A 633 7.53 14.18 17.07
C LEU A 633 8.07 15.15 18.12
N GLN A 634 9.33 14.97 18.53
CA GLN A 634 9.93 15.80 19.56
C GLN A 634 11.42 16.02 19.32
N TYR A 635 11.91 17.13 19.86
CA TYR A 635 13.34 17.34 20.09
C TYR A 635 13.75 16.66 21.40
N ASP A 636 14.99 16.19 21.48
CA ASP A 636 15.64 15.70 22.70
C ASP A 636 15.75 16.77 23.80
N VAL A 637 15.71 18.04 23.40
CA VAL A 637 15.74 19.21 24.29
C VAL A 637 14.45 20.03 24.18
N LYS A 638 13.93 20.48 25.32
CA LYS A 638 12.75 21.36 25.40
C LYS A 638 13.10 22.82 25.70
N GLU A 639 14.27 23.05 26.25
CA GLU A 639 14.74 24.37 26.68
C GLU A 639 16.23 24.52 26.37
N LEU A 640 16.63 25.68 25.85
CA LEU A 640 18.00 26.05 25.51
C LEU A 640 18.31 27.42 26.11
N HIS A 641 19.46 27.59 26.77
CA HIS A 641 19.87 28.88 27.37
C HIS A 641 21.05 29.50 26.62
N VAL A 642 20.95 30.79 26.34
CA VAL A 642 21.95 31.60 25.63
C VAL A 642 21.98 33.03 26.16
N LYS A 643 23.10 33.72 26.00
CA LYS A 643 23.18 35.15 26.34
C LYS A 643 22.67 36.02 25.18
N PRO A 644 22.17 37.23 25.45
CA PRO A 644 21.88 38.22 24.42
C PRO A 644 23.04 38.38 23.42
N GLY A 645 22.75 38.26 22.13
CA GLY A 645 23.73 38.42 21.04
C GLY A 645 24.78 37.31 20.92
N GLU A 646 24.73 36.27 21.76
CA GLU A 646 25.72 35.18 21.77
C GLU A 646 25.79 34.49 20.40
N ALA A 647 26.99 34.39 19.83
CA ALA A 647 27.21 33.55 18.66
C ALA A 647 27.07 32.07 19.04
N ILE A 648 26.11 31.38 18.43
CA ILE A 648 25.83 29.95 18.67
C ILE A 648 25.77 29.15 17.37
N SER A 649 26.06 27.86 17.46
CA SER A 649 25.91 26.88 16.37
C SER A 649 24.98 25.77 16.81
N ILE A 650 23.76 25.77 16.30
CA ILE A 650 22.78 24.71 16.53
C ILE A 650 23.13 23.55 15.60
N GLU A 651 23.64 22.48 16.18
CA GLU A 651 23.99 21.24 15.48
C GLU A 651 22.75 20.35 15.45
N PHE A 652 21.89 20.58 14.46
CA PHE A 652 20.64 19.85 14.31
C PHE A 652 20.87 18.51 13.61
N ARG A 653 20.38 17.43 14.23
CA ARG A 653 20.43 16.06 13.68
C ARG A 653 19.04 15.47 13.65
N ASN A 654 18.70 14.80 12.55
CA ASN A 654 17.49 14.01 12.47
C ASN A 654 17.79 12.51 12.65
N LEU A 655 17.36 11.93 13.77
CA LEU A 655 17.38 10.49 14.03
C LEU A 655 16.01 9.83 13.85
N ASP A 656 14.96 10.62 13.68
CA ASP A 656 13.62 10.12 13.40
C ASP A 656 13.51 9.68 11.93
N THR A 657 12.56 8.81 11.64
CA THR A 657 12.34 8.21 10.31
C THR A 657 11.66 9.17 9.33
N ILE A 658 11.04 10.24 9.82
CA ILE A 658 10.38 11.28 9.02
C ILE A 658 11.23 12.55 8.96
N PRO A 659 11.07 13.41 7.93
CA PRO A 659 11.83 14.65 7.82
C PRO A 659 11.47 15.67 8.92
N HIS A 660 12.48 16.38 9.41
CA HIS A 660 12.31 17.44 10.42
C HIS A 660 13.21 18.65 10.10
N ASN A 661 12.79 19.83 10.55
CA ASN A 661 13.61 21.04 10.56
C ASN A 661 13.60 21.65 11.97
N PHE A 662 14.44 22.66 12.18
CA PHE A 662 14.41 23.53 13.35
C PHE A 662 14.12 24.95 12.88
N VAL A 663 13.07 25.57 13.39
CA VAL A 663 12.69 26.97 13.12
C VAL A 663 12.66 27.74 14.43
N LEU A 664 13.46 28.79 14.56
CA LEU A 664 13.41 29.75 15.67
C LEU A 664 12.50 30.91 15.29
N ALA A 665 11.47 31.15 16.10
CA ALA A 665 10.49 32.20 15.88
C ALA A 665 10.60 33.32 16.93
N GLU A 666 10.02 34.46 16.61
CA GLU A 666 9.93 35.63 17.50
C GLU A 666 9.08 35.33 18.75
N LYS A 667 9.25 36.13 19.81
CA LYS A 667 8.53 35.95 21.09
C LYS A 667 7.02 35.84 20.89
N ASP A 668 6.41 34.89 21.60
CA ASP A 668 4.97 34.62 21.58
C ASP A 668 4.38 34.25 20.19
N LYS A 669 5.23 33.95 19.19
CA LYS A 669 4.80 33.64 17.81
C LYS A 669 4.65 32.16 17.47
N LEU A 670 4.75 31.25 18.45
CA LEU A 670 4.64 29.80 18.21
C LEU A 670 3.39 29.44 17.40
N GLN A 671 2.22 29.91 17.83
CA GLN A 671 0.95 29.61 17.19
C GLN A 671 0.83 30.25 15.79
N VAL A 672 1.37 31.46 15.61
CA VAL A 672 1.30 32.20 14.33
C VAL A 672 2.14 31.48 13.27
N VAL A 673 3.39 31.18 13.59
CA VAL A 673 4.31 30.47 12.67
C VAL A 673 3.82 29.04 12.45
N GLY A 674 3.35 28.35 13.50
CA GLY A 674 2.78 27.01 13.40
C GLY A 674 1.57 26.93 12.46
N ASN A 675 0.59 27.81 12.64
CA ASN A 675 -0.59 27.87 11.77
C ASN A 675 -0.21 28.19 10.32
N ALA A 676 0.70 29.14 10.11
CA ALA A 676 1.17 29.48 8.77
C ALA A 676 1.87 28.29 8.09
N ALA A 677 2.67 27.52 8.83
CA ALA A 677 3.28 26.29 8.33
C ALA A 677 2.24 25.22 7.97
N GLY A 678 1.18 25.08 8.76
CA GLY A 678 0.07 24.18 8.47
C GLY A 678 -0.62 24.49 7.12
N LEU A 679 -0.75 25.78 6.77
CA LEU A 679 -1.34 26.20 5.49
C LEU A 679 -0.45 25.84 4.28
N MET A 680 0.86 25.67 4.49
CA MET A 680 1.80 25.31 3.43
C MET A 680 1.68 23.84 2.98
N LEU A 681 0.93 22.98 3.69
CA LEU A 681 0.78 21.56 3.35
C LEU A 681 0.33 21.35 1.89
N SER A 682 -0.48 22.26 1.38
CA SER A 682 -1.01 22.21 0.02
C SER A 682 -0.24 23.06 -0.99
N ASP A 683 0.78 23.84 -0.58
CA ASP A 683 1.58 24.63 -1.53
C ASP A 683 2.70 23.73 -2.11
N PRO A 684 2.73 23.43 -3.42
CA PRO A 684 3.77 22.58 -3.97
C PRO A 684 5.16 23.22 -3.93
N LYS A 685 5.23 24.54 -3.70
CA LYS A 685 6.48 25.27 -3.45
C LYS A 685 6.93 25.20 -1.99
N ALA A 686 6.14 24.58 -1.09
CA ALA A 686 6.45 24.51 0.34
C ALA A 686 7.70 23.69 0.62
N ALA A 687 7.90 22.55 -0.05
CA ALA A 687 9.09 21.73 0.12
C ALA A 687 10.36 22.49 -0.26
N ALA A 688 10.33 23.27 -1.35
CA ALA A 688 11.41 24.16 -1.76
C ALA A 688 11.70 25.27 -0.73
N LYS A 689 10.73 25.63 0.12
CA LYS A 689 10.88 26.55 1.26
C LYS A 689 11.18 25.82 2.57
N PHE A 690 11.45 24.52 2.55
CA PHE A 690 11.60 23.66 3.73
C PHE A 690 10.40 23.69 4.70
N TYR A 691 9.20 23.94 4.16
CA TYR A 691 7.98 24.19 4.92
C TYR A 691 8.12 25.33 5.95
N VAL A 692 9.00 26.31 5.67
CA VAL A 692 9.18 27.51 6.50
C VAL A 692 8.30 28.63 5.91
N PRO A 693 7.34 29.17 6.69
CA PRO A 693 6.50 30.27 6.23
C PRO A 693 7.33 31.52 5.90
N ASP A 694 6.95 32.21 4.82
CA ASP A 694 7.56 33.50 4.47
C ASP A 694 6.92 34.63 5.31
N THR A 695 7.44 34.80 6.53
CA THR A 695 7.02 35.82 7.49
C THR A 695 8.24 36.42 8.18
N ASP A 696 8.09 37.63 8.72
CA ASP A 696 9.11 38.27 9.57
C ASP A 696 9.12 37.69 10.99
N ASP A 697 8.11 36.90 11.38
CA ASP A 697 8.05 36.20 12.68
C ASP A 697 9.04 35.01 12.77
N VAL A 698 9.67 34.61 11.65
CA VAL A 698 10.71 33.56 11.61
C VAL A 698 12.08 34.20 11.62
N LEU A 699 12.86 33.95 12.69
CA LEU A 699 14.18 34.53 12.89
C LEU A 699 15.27 33.73 12.16
N HIS A 700 15.30 32.41 12.36
CA HIS A 700 16.30 31.52 11.79
C HIS A 700 15.74 30.11 11.61
N TYR A 701 16.33 29.34 10.69
CA TYR A 701 15.90 27.96 10.48
C TYR A 701 16.96 27.10 9.78
N THR A 702 16.80 25.79 9.90
CA THR A 702 17.55 24.80 9.12
C THR A 702 16.80 24.43 7.85
N PRO A 703 17.48 23.84 6.85
CA PRO A 703 16.80 23.02 5.84
C PRO A 703 15.99 21.89 6.48
N MET A 704 15.07 21.32 5.71
CA MET A 704 14.40 20.07 6.07
C MET A 704 15.41 18.92 5.96
N LEU A 705 15.61 18.17 7.05
CA LEU A 705 16.56 17.07 7.13
C LEU A 705 15.84 15.73 7.10
N ASN A 706 16.21 14.88 6.15
CA ASN A 706 15.82 13.46 6.12
C ASN A 706 16.53 12.65 7.22
N HIS A 707 16.09 11.41 7.43
CA HIS A 707 16.66 10.47 8.40
C HIS A 707 18.21 10.37 8.27
N ASN A 708 18.90 10.36 9.41
CA ASN A 708 20.36 10.31 9.54
C ASN A 708 21.13 11.49 8.90
N ARG A 709 20.46 12.60 8.59
CA ARG A 709 21.12 13.84 8.14
C ARG A 709 21.35 14.80 9.30
N ARG A 710 22.30 15.73 9.10
CA ARG A 710 22.66 16.78 10.05
C ARG A 710 22.91 18.10 9.35
N TYR A 711 22.70 19.21 10.07
CA TYR A 711 22.96 20.56 9.61
C TYR A 711 23.40 21.46 10.76
N SER A 712 24.36 22.35 10.51
CA SER A 712 24.86 23.31 11.49
C SER A 712 24.32 24.70 11.19
N LEU A 713 23.38 25.18 12.00
CA LEU A 713 22.81 26.52 11.89
C LEU A 713 23.57 27.49 12.81
N ARG A 714 24.33 28.40 12.22
CA ARG A 714 25.11 29.41 12.96
C ARG A 714 24.38 30.74 12.98
N ILE A 715 24.12 31.27 14.18
CA ILE A 715 23.32 32.49 14.38
C ILE A 715 23.86 33.30 15.56
N HIS A 716 23.48 34.58 15.63
CA HIS A 716 23.51 35.32 16.89
C HIS A 716 22.18 35.08 17.61
N ALA A 717 22.23 34.78 18.91
CA ALA A 717 21.05 34.76 19.74
C ALA A 717 20.36 36.15 19.73
N PRO A 718 19.03 36.21 19.89
CA PRO A 718 18.33 37.50 19.97
C PRO A 718 18.92 38.42 21.03
N GLU A 719 18.99 39.73 20.74
CA GLU A 719 19.57 40.73 21.64
C GLU A 719 18.67 41.05 22.85
N THR A 720 17.36 40.77 22.75
CA THR A 720 16.41 41.10 23.81
C THR A 720 16.16 39.87 24.69
N PRO A 721 16.45 39.91 26.00
CA PRO A 721 16.13 38.81 26.91
C PRO A 721 14.68 38.36 26.83
N GLY A 722 14.42 37.07 26.94
CA GLY A 722 13.08 36.49 26.87
C GLY A 722 13.04 35.08 26.26
N SER A 723 11.83 34.58 26.08
CA SER A 723 11.56 33.21 25.63
C SER A 723 11.16 33.20 24.15
N TYR A 724 11.99 32.60 23.30
CA TYR A 724 11.78 32.50 21.87
C TYR A 724 11.44 31.05 21.51
N PRO A 725 10.25 30.77 20.95
CA PRO A 725 9.89 29.41 20.61
C PRO A 725 10.73 28.89 19.44
N PHE A 726 11.15 27.63 19.54
CA PHE A 726 11.60 26.88 18.37
C PHE A 726 10.65 25.71 18.10
N LEU A 727 10.41 25.41 16.83
CA LEU A 727 9.40 24.45 16.38
C LEU A 727 9.85 23.73 15.11
N CYS A 728 9.32 22.53 14.89
CA CYS A 728 9.39 21.85 13.59
C CYS A 728 8.18 22.29 12.75
N THR A 729 8.42 22.83 11.56
CA THR A 729 7.36 23.33 10.67
C THR A 729 6.97 22.34 9.57
N TYR A 730 7.50 21.11 9.61
CA TYR A 730 6.93 20.04 8.78
C TYR A 730 5.44 19.89 9.10
N PRO A 731 4.56 19.74 8.09
CA PRO A 731 3.12 19.82 8.30
C PRO A 731 2.61 18.92 9.43
N GLY A 732 1.87 19.52 10.36
CA GLY A 732 1.30 18.83 11.52
C GLY A 732 2.24 18.61 12.72
N HIS A 733 3.56 18.83 12.60
CA HIS A 733 4.51 18.53 13.68
C HIS A 733 4.52 19.58 14.79
N TRP A 734 4.45 20.87 14.43
CA TRP A 734 4.68 21.99 15.35
C TRP A 734 3.79 21.99 16.62
N ALA A 735 2.59 21.41 16.53
CA ALA A 735 1.63 21.34 17.63
C ALA A 735 2.18 20.59 18.86
N VAL A 736 3.09 19.64 18.63
CA VAL A 736 3.74 18.84 19.69
C VAL A 736 5.27 18.94 19.67
N MET A 737 5.85 19.23 18.51
CA MET A 737 7.30 19.31 18.30
C MET A 737 7.82 20.74 18.39
N ASN A 738 7.86 21.26 19.61
CA ASN A 738 8.40 22.57 19.92
C ASN A 738 9.16 22.58 21.26
N GLY A 739 9.88 23.67 21.49
CA GLY A 739 10.61 24.00 22.70
C GLY A 739 10.91 25.51 22.75
N VAL A 740 11.75 25.94 23.68
CA VAL A 740 12.04 27.37 23.89
C VAL A 740 13.53 27.66 24.02
N LEU A 741 13.99 28.69 23.33
CA LEU A 741 15.29 29.31 23.52
C LEU A 741 15.11 30.47 24.51
N VAL A 742 15.67 30.32 25.71
CA VAL A 742 15.69 31.34 26.76
C VAL A 742 16.95 32.18 26.58
N VAL A 743 16.76 33.49 26.42
CA VAL A 743 17.82 34.48 26.36
C VAL A 743 17.91 35.17 27.72
N ASP A 744 18.98 34.91 28.48
CA ASP A 744 19.19 35.36 29.87
C ASP A 744 20.59 35.96 30.18
#